data_AF-A0A2D6WNB5-F1
#
_entry.id   AF-A0A2D6WNB5-F1
#
_cell.length_a   1.000
_cell.length_b   1.000
_cell.length_c   1.000
_cell.angle_alpha   90.00
_cell.angle_beta   90.00
_cell.angle_gamma   90.00
#
_symmetry.space_group_name_H-M   'P 1'
#
loop_
_entity.id
_entity.type
_entity.pdbx_description
1 polymer ?
#
loop_
_entity_poly.entity_id
_entity_poly.type
_entity_poly.pdbx_seq_one_letter_code
_entity_poly.pdbx_strand_id
1 'polypeptide(L)'
;MIDFGAFQQGYSESEKDLAARRKENAALYANFVQTNPGASADERENYAKSLAGNNKSFRAILPTRDLMESNVAEYNRKKKLAEDQAKRKLQLENIKIAGEATNYMADLLQTTDAETASQMTKEVYGTLIADDLIPSITAQANRVGWAKFQKEAEPLIRNFRENPSQANLDSLLREGYNQAWGNDLVARYGSELQRAKDNAYVAAKANILDMATKVDLDDDNIFKSLMEAEYAKYNDLLTDAQKTEIETEARGQLTFRTGELNKLNNAKLEKIYADVLSKVNTQGYETNDEIAEQFRLAIEADPDLQGTDPAEYLPKLHVALDDIRGEVLDEKNRAEEQDILTATQEALSDRGYVDANGNFDLIKNIVEGEIALNPDSDQASTQQNIDVAQLSNQVATHLTSMGMYGINANDQSIIANITRAALDIRKREAGAEGTGAEVPLDQMHFAQAYDEMLRSGEGLNDIERIAIQKALTEKGYAGMADVVKLGDRDFADEVQNQIKGMIRDQKDIFDQTETTLEAVQGNVTNEASEILSQINRNDISKILDNGEQLLSQTISAQNVIDIQELGNQARTELNKVMVSASDLRSKADRLEQLAANDFYNNDRNAVKAARAEVDKLRKQADDLETVGEGIANTILDLKTRMSIASEGNPPNPEALDLPKIVSNYAAELKSAMDNFAQQGVEKTPAELANMVFARLEQTDKALLPKTQYQGSIDSRRTSTGEVPFGPYQGQDMNNFVDRLVSGGTEVTDYLTVMKMIFDELGMEMPTATEMRQAAGVKTAEEQILSVPQNIIGGAVDRFNYAFPNFDLFENPLVDEDGNLNPIRP
;
A
#
# COMPACT_ATOMS: atom_id res chain seq x y z
N MET A 1 89.50 -177.77 -59.19
CA MET A 1 89.03 -176.55 -59.89
C MET A 1 87.94 -175.97 -58.99
N ILE A 2 88.13 -174.77 -58.42
CA ILE A 2 87.11 -174.08 -57.62
C ILE A 2 86.19 -173.33 -58.60
N ASP A 3 84.88 -173.54 -58.50
CA ASP A 3 83.88 -172.98 -59.40
C ASP A 3 83.62 -171.49 -59.11
N PHE A 4 84.04 -170.62 -60.03
CA PHE A 4 83.92 -169.15 -59.93
C PHE A 4 82.47 -168.65 -60.07
N GLY A 5 81.57 -169.44 -60.68
CA GLY A 5 80.17 -169.05 -60.84
C GLY A 5 79.41 -168.98 -59.51
N ALA A 6 79.67 -169.93 -58.61
CA ALA A 6 79.10 -169.96 -57.27
C ALA A 6 79.59 -168.81 -56.38
N PHE A 7 80.82 -168.31 -56.59
CA PHE A 7 81.38 -167.20 -55.83
C PHE A 7 80.75 -165.84 -56.21
N GLN A 8 80.54 -165.58 -57.51
CA GLN A 8 79.90 -164.33 -57.97
C GLN A 8 78.42 -164.26 -57.57
N GLN A 9 77.68 -165.37 -57.62
CA GLN A 9 76.29 -165.43 -57.15
C GLN A 9 76.20 -165.16 -55.65
N GLY A 10 77.06 -165.79 -54.84
CA GLY A 10 77.12 -165.56 -53.40
C GLY A 10 77.47 -164.11 -53.03
N TYR A 11 78.32 -163.43 -53.82
CA TYR A 11 78.65 -162.03 -53.58
C TYR A 11 77.48 -161.08 -53.89
N SER A 12 76.78 -161.27 -55.01
CA SER A 12 75.60 -160.47 -55.40
C SER A 12 74.44 -160.63 -54.41
N GLU A 13 74.17 -161.86 -53.97
CA GLU A 13 73.13 -162.14 -52.98
C GLU A 13 73.49 -161.56 -51.61
N SER A 14 74.76 -161.67 -51.19
CA SER A 14 75.26 -161.02 -49.99
C SER A 14 75.14 -159.49 -50.05
N GLU A 15 75.41 -158.86 -51.20
CA GLU A 15 75.29 -157.41 -51.35
C GLU A 15 73.83 -156.93 -51.30
N LYS A 16 72.89 -157.67 -51.90
CA LYS A 16 71.45 -157.38 -51.79
C LYS A 16 70.95 -157.51 -50.35
N ASP A 17 71.36 -158.55 -49.64
CA ASP A 17 71.02 -158.75 -48.24
C ASP A 17 71.62 -157.65 -47.35
N LEU A 18 72.87 -157.25 -47.60
CA LEU A 18 73.52 -156.14 -46.91
C LEU A 18 72.80 -154.80 -47.21
N ALA A 19 72.34 -154.57 -48.43
CA ALA A 19 71.58 -153.37 -48.81
C ALA A 19 70.19 -153.34 -48.17
N ALA A 20 69.49 -154.48 -48.11
CA ALA A 20 68.20 -154.62 -47.44
C ALA A 20 68.31 -154.32 -45.93
N ARG A 21 69.31 -154.92 -45.25
CA ARG A 21 69.60 -154.66 -43.83
C ARG A 21 70.00 -153.22 -43.56
N ARG A 22 70.76 -152.59 -44.47
CA ARG A 22 71.07 -151.15 -44.41
C ARG A 22 69.81 -150.29 -44.40
N LYS A 23 68.88 -150.58 -45.31
CA LYS A 23 67.61 -149.85 -45.41
C LYS A 23 66.72 -150.09 -44.19
N GLU A 24 66.65 -151.32 -43.70
CA GLU A 24 65.91 -151.68 -42.49
C GLU A 24 66.46 -150.96 -41.25
N ASN A 25 67.78 -150.96 -41.05
CA ASN A 25 68.41 -150.25 -39.94
C ASN A 25 68.17 -148.73 -39.99
N ALA A 26 68.24 -148.12 -41.18
CA ALA A 26 67.91 -146.71 -41.32
C ALA A 26 66.43 -146.42 -40.99
N ALA A 27 65.52 -147.31 -41.40
CA ALA A 27 64.10 -147.19 -41.09
C ALA A 27 63.81 -147.38 -39.59
N LEU A 28 64.45 -148.34 -38.93
CA LEU A 28 64.34 -148.56 -37.48
C LEU A 28 64.86 -147.36 -36.69
N TYR A 29 66.00 -146.78 -37.10
CA TYR A 29 66.52 -145.55 -36.51
C TYR A 29 65.56 -144.37 -36.68
N ALA A 30 65.04 -144.17 -37.90
CA ALA A 30 64.06 -143.12 -38.17
C ALA A 30 62.80 -143.29 -37.31
N ASN A 31 62.29 -144.52 -37.17
CA ASN A 31 61.14 -144.83 -36.33
C ASN A 31 61.44 -144.54 -34.85
N PHE A 32 62.61 -144.96 -34.35
CA PHE A 32 63.02 -144.66 -32.97
C PHE A 32 63.05 -143.17 -32.66
N VAL A 33 63.59 -142.35 -33.58
CA VAL A 33 63.61 -140.89 -33.42
C VAL A 33 62.20 -140.29 -33.49
N GLN A 34 61.32 -140.85 -34.33
CA GLN A 34 59.94 -140.39 -34.45
C GLN A 34 59.11 -140.72 -33.20
N THR A 35 59.26 -141.91 -32.63
CA THR A 35 58.55 -142.33 -31.41
C THR A 35 59.18 -141.76 -30.14
N ASN A 36 60.48 -141.41 -30.18
CA ASN A 36 61.22 -140.85 -29.06
C ASN A 36 61.90 -139.53 -29.46
N PRO A 37 61.12 -138.49 -29.82
CA PRO A 37 61.67 -137.23 -30.30
C PRO A 37 62.51 -136.50 -29.25
N GLY A 38 62.32 -136.79 -27.96
CA GLY A 38 63.11 -136.27 -26.84
C GLY A 38 64.36 -137.09 -26.46
N ALA A 39 64.64 -138.20 -27.14
CA ALA A 39 65.84 -139.00 -26.86
C ALA A 39 67.11 -138.16 -27.04
N SER A 40 68.01 -138.21 -26.06
CA SER A 40 69.30 -137.53 -26.07
C SER A 40 70.19 -138.02 -27.22
N ALA A 41 71.21 -137.23 -27.56
CA ALA A 41 72.16 -137.62 -28.59
C ALA A 41 72.88 -138.94 -28.25
N ASP A 42 73.14 -139.20 -26.96
CA ASP A 42 73.75 -140.44 -26.49
C ASP A 42 72.83 -141.66 -26.64
N GLU A 43 71.54 -141.51 -26.34
CA GLU A 43 70.55 -142.58 -26.55
C GLU A 43 70.39 -142.90 -28.04
N ARG A 44 70.36 -141.86 -28.89
CA ARG A 44 70.32 -142.03 -30.34
C ARG A 44 71.59 -142.67 -30.87
N GLU A 45 72.76 -142.31 -30.36
CA GLU A 45 74.04 -142.89 -30.76
C GLU A 45 74.14 -144.36 -30.33
N ASN A 46 73.69 -144.68 -29.12
CA ASN A 46 73.68 -146.05 -28.61
C ASN A 46 72.71 -146.94 -29.40
N TYR A 47 71.54 -146.41 -29.79
CA TYR A 47 70.61 -147.12 -30.67
C TYR A 47 71.17 -147.29 -32.10
N ALA A 48 71.85 -146.27 -32.63
CA ALA A 48 72.53 -146.39 -33.93
C ALA A 48 73.66 -147.43 -33.90
N LYS A 49 74.42 -147.50 -32.80
CA LYS A 49 75.46 -148.53 -32.58
C LYS A 49 74.87 -149.93 -32.45
N SER A 50 73.75 -150.10 -31.74
CA SER A 50 73.10 -151.41 -31.61
C SER A 50 72.57 -151.92 -32.96
N LEU A 51 72.03 -151.04 -33.79
CA LEU A 51 71.60 -151.36 -35.16
C LEU A 51 72.79 -151.71 -36.08
N ALA A 52 73.91 -150.99 -35.97
CA ALA A 52 75.08 -151.22 -36.80
C ALA A 52 75.90 -152.47 -36.40
N GLY A 53 75.85 -152.88 -35.13
CA GLY A 53 76.69 -153.93 -34.56
C GLY A 53 78.19 -153.64 -34.75
N ASN A 54 78.98 -154.67 -35.05
CA ASN A 54 80.42 -154.52 -35.33
C ASN A 54 80.73 -154.10 -36.78
N ASN A 55 79.73 -153.78 -37.62
CA ASN A 55 79.92 -153.50 -39.04
C ASN A 55 80.05 -151.99 -39.33
N LYS A 56 81.26 -151.55 -39.69
CA LYS A 56 81.55 -150.15 -40.05
C LYS A 56 80.67 -149.63 -41.19
N SER A 57 80.34 -150.48 -42.18
CA SER A 57 79.54 -150.08 -43.34
C SER A 57 78.07 -149.81 -42.97
N PHE A 58 77.55 -150.48 -41.94
CA PHE A 58 76.21 -150.22 -41.41
C PHE A 58 76.18 -149.00 -40.49
N ARG A 59 77.27 -148.68 -39.79
CA ARG A 59 77.36 -147.45 -39.01
C ARG A 59 77.39 -146.21 -39.91
N ALA A 60 78.05 -146.29 -41.07
CA ALA A 60 78.26 -145.17 -41.99
C ALA A 60 76.97 -144.63 -42.65
N ILE A 61 75.92 -145.46 -42.79
CA ILE A 61 74.62 -145.05 -43.35
C ILE A 61 73.67 -144.42 -42.33
N LEU A 62 74.01 -144.51 -41.03
CA LEU A 62 73.23 -143.92 -39.95
C LEU A 62 73.79 -142.53 -39.62
N PRO A 63 72.98 -141.60 -39.10
CA PRO A 63 73.43 -140.26 -38.75
C PRO A 63 74.70 -140.26 -37.88
N THR A 64 75.56 -139.26 -38.10
CA THR A 64 76.72 -139.03 -37.23
C THR A 64 76.28 -138.40 -35.91
N ARG A 65 77.09 -138.52 -34.87
CA ARG A 65 76.81 -137.93 -33.56
C ARG A 65 76.49 -136.43 -33.66
N ASP A 66 77.28 -135.68 -34.41
CA ASP A 66 77.09 -134.24 -34.61
C ASP A 66 75.72 -133.91 -35.22
N LEU A 67 75.27 -134.71 -36.19
CA LEU A 67 73.95 -134.56 -36.80
C LEU A 67 72.84 -134.91 -35.80
N MET A 68 73.04 -135.88 -34.91
CA MET A 68 72.09 -136.21 -33.85
C MET A 68 71.99 -135.09 -32.81
N GLU A 69 73.13 -134.54 -32.37
CA GLU A 69 73.19 -133.43 -31.43
C GLU A 69 72.48 -132.18 -32.00
N SER A 70 72.72 -131.88 -33.28
CA SER A 70 72.03 -130.80 -34.00
C SER A 70 70.50 -131.00 -34.01
N ASN A 71 70.03 -132.22 -34.33
CA ASN A 71 68.60 -132.54 -34.37
C ASN A 71 67.92 -132.45 -32.98
N VAL A 72 68.60 -132.88 -31.91
CA VAL A 72 68.10 -132.77 -30.52
C VAL A 72 68.04 -131.32 -30.09
N ALA A 73 69.07 -130.53 -30.40
CA ALA A 73 69.09 -129.11 -30.12
C ALA A 73 67.95 -128.37 -30.86
N GLU A 74 67.69 -128.71 -32.12
CA GLU A 74 66.59 -128.14 -32.90
C GLU A 74 65.21 -128.49 -32.31
N TYR A 75 65.01 -129.75 -31.89
CA TYR A 75 63.78 -130.18 -31.22
C TYR A 75 63.54 -129.43 -29.90
N ASN A 76 64.56 -129.36 -29.02
CA ASN A 76 64.46 -128.64 -27.75
C ASN A 76 64.20 -127.15 -27.95
N ARG A 77 64.82 -126.53 -28.98
CA ARG A 77 64.54 -125.14 -29.37
C ARG A 77 63.08 -124.97 -29.82
N LYS A 78 62.56 -125.85 -30.67
CA LYS A 78 61.16 -125.84 -31.13
C LYS A 78 60.17 -126.02 -29.97
N LYS A 79 60.46 -126.93 -29.04
CA LYS A 79 59.66 -127.16 -27.82
C LYS A 79 59.60 -125.91 -26.93
N LYS A 80 60.76 -125.30 -26.63
CA LYS A 80 60.83 -124.08 -25.82
C LYS A 80 60.10 -122.90 -26.47
N LEU A 81 60.25 -122.71 -27.79
CA LEU A 81 59.52 -121.68 -28.53
C LEU A 81 58.00 -121.89 -28.47
N ALA A 82 57.52 -123.13 -28.57
CA ALA A 82 56.09 -123.44 -28.44
C ALA A 82 55.57 -123.16 -27.01
N GLU A 83 56.34 -123.51 -25.98
CA GLU A 83 56.02 -123.19 -24.57
C GLU A 83 55.99 -121.68 -24.32
N ASP A 84 56.97 -120.93 -24.83
CA ASP A 84 57.03 -119.47 -24.71
C ASP A 84 55.88 -118.79 -25.49
N GLN A 85 55.52 -119.29 -26.68
CA GLN A 85 54.36 -118.82 -27.44
C GLN A 85 53.04 -119.10 -26.72
N ALA A 86 52.87 -120.27 -26.11
CA ALA A 86 51.69 -120.61 -25.32
C ALA A 86 51.57 -119.71 -24.07
N LYS A 87 52.68 -119.48 -23.35
CA LYS A 87 52.73 -118.53 -22.23
C LYS A 87 52.39 -117.11 -22.67
N ARG A 88 52.95 -116.64 -23.79
CA ARG A 88 52.66 -115.30 -24.32
C ARG A 88 51.20 -115.15 -24.75
N LYS A 89 50.62 -116.17 -25.39
CA LYS A 89 49.20 -116.18 -25.77
C LYS A 89 48.30 -116.07 -24.54
N LEU A 90 48.58 -116.85 -23.50
CA LEU A 90 47.85 -116.81 -22.23
C LEU A 90 48.00 -115.44 -21.51
N GLN A 91 49.20 -114.84 -21.53
CA GLN A 91 49.40 -113.49 -21.00
C GLN A 91 48.62 -112.42 -21.77
N LEU A 92 48.57 -112.50 -23.10
CA LEU A 92 47.80 -111.57 -23.93
C LEU A 92 46.29 -111.73 -23.70
N GLU A 93 45.82 -112.96 -23.51
CA GLU A 93 44.44 -113.26 -23.16
C GLU A 93 44.08 -112.70 -21.77
N ASN A 94 44.95 -112.88 -20.77
CA ASN A 94 44.77 -112.30 -19.43
C ASN A 94 44.75 -110.77 -19.47
N ILE A 95 45.60 -110.11 -20.26
CA ILE A 95 45.59 -108.64 -20.42
C ILE A 95 44.27 -108.18 -21.05
N LYS A 96 43.76 -108.91 -22.06
CA LYS A 96 42.50 -108.60 -22.70
C LYS A 96 41.33 -108.71 -21.72
N ILE A 97 41.25 -109.82 -20.99
CA ILE A 97 40.21 -110.06 -19.98
C ILE A 97 40.30 -109.02 -18.85
N ALA A 98 41.51 -108.68 -18.38
CA ALA A 98 41.70 -107.63 -17.39
C ALA A 98 41.24 -106.25 -17.91
N GLY A 99 41.45 -105.96 -19.19
CA GLY A 99 40.93 -104.76 -19.85
C GLY A 99 39.39 -104.74 -19.95
N GLU A 100 38.78 -105.88 -20.27
CA GLU A 100 37.31 -106.04 -20.28
C GLU A 100 36.72 -105.88 -18.88
N ALA A 101 37.32 -106.54 -17.88
CA ALA A 101 36.96 -106.40 -16.46
C ALA A 101 37.12 -104.94 -15.97
N THR A 102 38.18 -104.25 -16.41
CA THR A 102 38.39 -102.82 -16.10
C THR A 102 37.26 -101.96 -16.66
N ASN A 103 36.85 -102.19 -17.92
CA ASN A 103 35.76 -101.43 -18.53
C ASN A 103 34.41 -101.72 -17.88
N TYR A 104 34.12 -102.99 -17.59
CA TYR A 104 32.91 -103.40 -16.89
C TYR A 104 32.82 -102.77 -15.49
N MET A 105 33.91 -102.86 -14.72
CA MET A 105 34.00 -102.23 -13.41
C MET A 105 33.89 -100.71 -13.51
N ALA A 106 34.51 -100.09 -14.52
CA ALA A 106 34.41 -98.65 -14.75
C ALA A 106 32.97 -98.20 -15.02
N ASP A 107 32.16 -99.03 -15.69
CA ASP A 107 30.74 -98.75 -15.93
C ASP A 107 29.91 -98.92 -14.65
N LEU A 108 30.18 -99.94 -13.84
CA LEU A 108 29.53 -100.12 -12.53
C LEU A 108 29.86 -98.99 -11.55
N LEU A 109 31.12 -98.55 -11.52
CA LEU A 109 31.55 -97.45 -10.65
C LEU A 109 30.83 -96.12 -10.94
N GLN A 110 30.21 -95.96 -12.10
CA GLN A 110 29.39 -94.78 -12.39
C GLN A 110 28.09 -94.73 -11.58
N THR A 111 27.58 -95.89 -11.13
CA THR A 111 26.27 -96.01 -10.47
C THR A 111 26.34 -96.67 -9.09
N THR A 112 27.44 -97.33 -8.75
CA THR A 112 27.64 -98.00 -7.45
C THR A 112 28.92 -97.55 -6.76
N ASP A 113 29.08 -97.89 -5.49
CA ASP A 113 30.35 -97.73 -4.78
C ASP A 113 31.42 -98.74 -5.26
N ALA A 114 32.67 -98.49 -4.86
CA ALA A 114 33.81 -99.27 -5.31
C ALA A 114 33.86 -100.71 -4.76
N GLU A 115 33.27 -100.96 -3.59
CA GLU A 115 33.20 -102.29 -3.01
C GLU A 115 32.20 -103.15 -3.79
N THR A 116 30.99 -102.62 -4.02
CA THR A 116 29.95 -103.27 -4.81
C THR A 116 30.41 -103.53 -6.25
N ALA A 117 31.02 -102.53 -6.92
CA ALA A 117 31.55 -102.69 -8.27
C ALA A 117 32.65 -103.77 -8.35
N SER A 118 33.51 -103.84 -7.33
CA SER A 118 34.58 -104.84 -7.23
C SER A 118 34.01 -106.24 -7.05
N GLN A 119 33.00 -106.41 -6.17
CA GLN A 119 32.31 -107.69 -5.94
C GLN A 119 31.63 -108.19 -7.22
N MET A 120 30.84 -107.34 -7.89
CA MET A 120 30.16 -107.71 -9.14
C MET A 120 31.15 -108.03 -10.28
N THR A 121 32.28 -107.31 -10.34
CA THR A 121 33.35 -107.62 -11.31
C THR A 121 34.00 -108.97 -11.00
N LYS A 122 34.19 -109.29 -9.72
CA LYS A 122 34.71 -110.59 -9.28
C LYS A 122 33.73 -111.73 -9.55
N GLU A 123 32.42 -111.51 -9.44
CA GLU A 123 31.42 -112.51 -9.81
C GLU A 123 31.45 -112.86 -11.30
N VAL A 124 31.62 -111.85 -12.17
CA VAL A 124 31.61 -112.06 -13.62
C VAL A 124 32.95 -112.58 -14.15
N TYR A 125 34.07 -112.08 -13.62
CA TYR A 125 35.41 -112.34 -14.18
C TYR A 125 36.35 -113.09 -13.23
N GLY A 126 35.99 -113.34 -11.97
CA GLY A 126 36.91 -113.83 -10.93
C GLY A 126 37.49 -115.23 -11.15
N THR A 127 36.87 -116.06 -11.98
CA THR A 127 37.45 -117.35 -12.41
C THR A 127 38.40 -117.22 -13.61
N LEU A 128 38.41 -116.06 -14.27
CA LEU A 128 39.15 -115.76 -15.50
C LEU A 128 40.36 -114.85 -15.26
N ILE A 129 40.43 -114.17 -14.11
CA ILE A 129 41.52 -113.27 -13.72
C ILE A 129 42.17 -113.74 -12.42
N ALA A 130 43.48 -113.54 -12.30
CA ALA A 130 44.18 -113.81 -11.06
C ALA A 130 43.81 -112.78 -9.99
N ASP A 131 43.61 -113.22 -8.74
CA ASP A 131 43.15 -112.37 -7.62
C ASP A 131 44.09 -111.17 -7.36
N ASP A 132 45.37 -111.30 -7.64
CA ASP A 132 46.38 -110.25 -7.49
C ASP A 132 46.24 -109.10 -8.50
N LEU A 133 45.52 -109.31 -9.61
CA LEU A 133 45.25 -108.29 -10.62
C LEU A 133 44.07 -107.38 -10.25
N ILE A 134 43.18 -107.81 -9.33
CA ILE A 134 41.97 -107.07 -8.94
C ILE A 134 42.29 -105.63 -8.47
N PRO A 135 43.26 -105.36 -7.58
CA PRO A 135 43.57 -103.99 -7.17
C PRO A 135 44.00 -103.08 -8.33
N SER A 136 44.74 -103.64 -9.30
CA SER A 136 45.18 -102.89 -10.49
C SER A 136 44.01 -102.59 -11.42
N ILE A 137 43.10 -103.56 -11.61
CA ILE A 137 41.84 -103.39 -12.35
C ILE A 137 40.99 -102.31 -11.69
N THR A 138 40.81 -102.34 -10.36
CA THR A 138 40.05 -101.33 -9.60
C THR A 138 40.63 -99.93 -9.78
N ALA A 139 41.95 -99.76 -9.63
CA ALA A 139 42.59 -98.46 -9.78
C ALA A 139 42.43 -97.89 -11.20
N GLN A 140 42.57 -98.72 -12.23
CA GLN A 140 42.39 -98.30 -13.61
C GLN A 140 40.91 -98.05 -13.94
N ALA A 141 40.00 -98.89 -13.43
CA ALA A 141 38.57 -98.75 -13.61
C ALA A 141 38.06 -97.45 -12.98
N ASN A 142 38.57 -97.08 -11.80
CA ASN A 142 38.25 -95.80 -11.16
C ASN A 142 38.67 -94.61 -12.04
N ARG A 143 39.86 -94.63 -12.65
CA ARG A 143 40.32 -93.58 -13.57
C ARG A 143 39.45 -93.50 -14.84
N VAL A 144 39.18 -94.64 -15.46
CA VAL A 144 38.37 -94.71 -16.70
C VAL A 144 36.92 -94.32 -16.43
N GLY A 145 36.34 -94.84 -15.34
CA GLY A 145 34.98 -94.55 -14.90
C GLY A 145 34.81 -93.08 -14.55
N TRP A 146 35.74 -92.48 -13.81
CA TRP A 146 35.73 -91.04 -13.53
C TRP A 146 35.80 -90.21 -14.82
N ALA A 147 36.67 -90.55 -15.76
CA ALA A 147 36.76 -89.84 -17.04
C ALA A 147 35.46 -89.95 -17.87
N LYS A 148 34.80 -91.11 -17.86
CA LYS A 148 33.47 -91.29 -18.46
C LYS A 148 32.42 -90.43 -17.76
N PHE A 149 32.38 -90.50 -16.43
CA PHE A 149 31.46 -89.74 -15.59
C PHE A 149 31.57 -88.23 -15.83
N GLN A 150 32.79 -87.69 -15.88
CA GLN A 150 33.04 -86.28 -16.19
C GLN A 150 32.56 -85.92 -17.60
N LYS A 151 32.85 -86.76 -18.60
CA LYS A 151 32.43 -86.52 -19.99
C LYS A 151 30.90 -86.47 -20.13
N GLU A 152 30.19 -87.31 -19.39
CA GLU A 152 28.73 -87.30 -19.35
C GLU A 152 28.16 -86.12 -18.55
N ALA A 153 28.86 -85.66 -17.51
CA ALA A 153 28.49 -84.48 -16.73
C ALA A 153 28.80 -83.16 -17.47
N GLU A 154 29.57 -83.18 -18.55
CA GLU A 154 30.00 -81.98 -19.29
C GLU A 154 28.85 -81.03 -19.69
N PRO A 155 27.67 -81.49 -20.15
CA PRO A 155 26.55 -80.59 -20.42
C PRO A 155 26.05 -79.86 -19.16
N LEU A 156 26.05 -80.53 -18.00
CA LEU A 156 25.65 -79.94 -16.71
C LEU A 156 26.71 -78.97 -16.20
N ILE A 157 27.99 -79.33 -16.33
CA ILE A 157 29.12 -78.45 -16.00
C ILE A 157 29.06 -77.17 -16.85
N ARG A 158 28.77 -77.30 -18.14
CA ARG A 158 28.62 -76.16 -19.05
C ARG A 158 27.41 -75.30 -18.67
N ASN A 159 26.26 -75.91 -18.41
CA ASN A 159 25.07 -75.19 -17.96
C ASN A 159 25.33 -74.42 -16.65
N PHE A 160 26.05 -75.02 -15.69
CA PHE A 160 26.48 -74.33 -14.47
C PHE A 160 27.41 -73.15 -14.77
N ARG A 161 28.38 -73.29 -15.66
CA ARG A 161 29.29 -72.20 -16.03
C ARG A 161 28.61 -71.05 -16.75
N GLU A 162 27.61 -71.36 -17.58
CA GLU A 162 26.83 -70.35 -18.31
C GLU A 162 25.81 -69.66 -17.40
N ASN A 163 25.21 -70.40 -16.45
CA ASN A 163 24.19 -69.90 -15.53
C ASN A 163 24.48 -70.40 -14.10
N PRO A 164 25.43 -69.80 -13.38
CA PRO A 164 25.79 -70.26 -12.03
C PRO A 164 24.62 -70.03 -11.06
N SER A 165 24.15 -71.11 -10.44
CA SER A 165 23.13 -71.08 -9.39
C SER A 165 23.32 -72.27 -8.45
N GLN A 166 22.73 -72.23 -7.27
CA GLN A 166 22.78 -73.38 -6.34
C GLN A 166 22.10 -74.61 -6.97
N ALA A 167 20.96 -74.42 -7.64
CA ALA A 167 20.26 -75.51 -8.32
C ALA A 167 21.10 -76.15 -9.44
N ASN A 168 21.81 -75.35 -10.24
CA ASN A 168 22.68 -75.87 -11.29
C ASN A 168 23.94 -76.55 -10.72
N LEU A 169 24.47 -76.08 -9.59
CA LEU A 169 25.56 -76.75 -8.89
C LEU A 169 25.10 -78.12 -8.33
N ASP A 170 23.95 -78.15 -7.67
CA ASP A 170 23.37 -79.36 -7.09
C ASP A 170 23.01 -80.40 -8.17
N SER A 171 22.69 -79.96 -9.39
CA SER A 171 22.46 -80.85 -10.54
C SER A 171 23.67 -81.75 -10.88
N LEU A 172 24.90 -81.32 -10.51
CA LEU A 172 26.12 -82.12 -10.70
C LEU A 172 26.17 -83.38 -9.83
N LEU A 173 25.32 -83.47 -8.79
CA LEU A 173 25.19 -84.67 -7.97
C LEU A 173 24.65 -85.87 -8.76
N ARG A 174 23.81 -85.62 -9.78
CA ARG A 174 23.19 -86.61 -10.69
C ARG A 174 22.53 -87.79 -9.95
N GLU A 175 21.23 -87.70 -9.73
CA GLU A 175 20.46 -88.80 -9.13
C GLU A 175 20.64 -90.12 -9.92
N GLY A 176 20.86 -91.24 -9.21
CA GLY A 176 21.12 -92.55 -9.81
C GLY A 176 22.58 -92.82 -10.19
N TYR A 177 23.50 -91.88 -9.96
CA TYR A 177 24.93 -92.04 -10.17
C TYR A 177 25.72 -92.10 -8.84
N ASN A 178 27.02 -92.37 -8.93
CA ASN A 178 27.93 -92.41 -7.78
C ASN A 178 27.97 -91.06 -7.05
N GLN A 179 27.44 -91.05 -5.83
CA GLN A 179 27.31 -89.86 -5.00
C GLN A 179 28.66 -89.22 -4.64
N ALA A 180 29.71 -90.02 -4.39
CA ALA A 180 31.02 -89.49 -4.04
C ALA A 180 31.63 -88.70 -5.20
N TRP A 181 31.43 -89.16 -6.43
CA TRP A 181 31.87 -88.48 -7.65
C TRP A 181 31.08 -87.20 -7.92
N GLY A 182 29.77 -87.20 -7.70
CA GLY A 182 28.93 -86.00 -7.75
C GLY A 182 29.39 -84.94 -6.74
N ASN A 183 29.64 -85.34 -5.48
CA ASN A 183 30.15 -84.46 -4.43
C ASN A 183 31.51 -83.84 -4.81
N ASP A 184 32.39 -84.62 -5.45
CA ASP A 184 33.70 -84.15 -5.91
C ASP A 184 33.56 -83.05 -6.99
N LEU A 185 32.57 -83.16 -7.89
CA LEU A 185 32.25 -82.09 -8.85
C LEU A 185 31.70 -80.84 -8.13
N VAL A 186 30.73 -81.00 -7.22
CA VAL A 186 30.17 -79.88 -6.43
C VAL A 186 31.28 -79.15 -5.67
N ALA A 187 32.19 -79.88 -5.02
CA ALA A 187 33.31 -79.30 -4.29
C ALA A 187 34.27 -78.51 -5.20
N ARG A 188 34.55 -79.01 -6.42
CA ARG A 188 35.39 -78.32 -7.40
C ARG A 188 34.77 -77.02 -7.88
N TYR A 189 33.46 -77.01 -8.13
CA TYR A 189 32.76 -75.87 -8.72
C TYR A 189 32.13 -74.91 -7.69
N GLY A 190 32.08 -75.27 -6.40
CA GLY A 190 31.51 -74.42 -5.36
C GLY A 190 32.20 -73.04 -5.23
N SER A 191 33.51 -72.97 -5.45
CA SER A 191 34.24 -71.69 -5.45
C SER A 191 33.88 -70.78 -6.64
N GLU A 192 33.49 -71.37 -7.79
CA GLU A 192 33.02 -70.62 -8.95
C GLU A 192 31.64 -69.99 -8.67
N LEU A 193 30.74 -70.72 -7.99
CA LEU A 193 29.46 -70.17 -7.53
C LEU A 193 29.66 -68.99 -6.59
N GLN A 194 30.57 -69.11 -5.61
CA GLN A 194 30.84 -68.01 -4.69
C GLN A 194 31.35 -66.78 -5.42
N ARG A 195 32.28 -66.95 -6.38
CA ARG A 195 32.77 -65.84 -7.21
C ARG A 195 31.64 -65.20 -8.03
N ALA A 196 30.71 -66.00 -8.56
CA ALA A 196 29.54 -65.48 -9.27
C ALA A 196 28.63 -64.64 -8.36
N LYS A 197 28.39 -65.10 -7.12
CA LYS A 197 27.62 -64.33 -6.11
C LYS A 197 28.29 -63.01 -5.76
N ASP A 198 29.61 -63.02 -5.53
CA ASP A 198 30.36 -61.81 -5.19
C ASP A 198 30.32 -60.79 -6.36
N ASN A 199 30.51 -61.26 -7.59
CA ASN A 199 30.43 -60.41 -8.79
C ASN A 199 29.01 -59.86 -8.99
N ALA A 200 27.97 -60.68 -8.77
CA ALA A 200 26.58 -60.26 -8.87
C ALA A 200 26.26 -59.15 -7.86
N TYR A 201 26.72 -59.28 -6.61
CA TYR A 201 26.54 -58.25 -5.58
C TYR A 201 27.18 -56.92 -5.97
N VAL A 202 28.46 -56.94 -6.39
CA VAL A 202 29.18 -55.73 -6.79
C VAL A 202 28.52 -55.07 -8.01
N ALA A 203 28.12 -55.85 -9.01
CA ALA A 203 27.50 -55.32 -10.22
C ALA A 203 26.09 -54.75 -9.94
N ALA A 204 25.25 -55.47 -9.20
CA ALA A 204 23.91 -55.00 -8.83
C ALA A 204 23.99 -53.71 -8.00
N LYS A 205 24.89 -53.67 -7.00
CA LYS A 205 25.12 -52.48 -6.18
C LYS A 205 25.53 -51.27 -7.02
N ALA A 206 26.52 -51.44 -7.91
CA ALA A 206 26.99 -50.36 -8.77
C ALA A 206 25.89 -49.83 -9.71
N ASN A 207 25.14 -50.73 -10.36
CA ASN A 207 24.11 -50.35 -11.32
C ASN A 207 22.92 -49.65 -10.65
N ILE A 208 22.45 -50.16 -9.50
CA ILE A 208 21.30 -49.57 -8.78
C ILE A 208 21.67 -48.22 -8.18
N LEU A 209 22.89 -48.06 -7.65
CA LEU A 209 23.38 -46.76 -7.19
C LEU A 209 23.52 -45.76 -8.35
N ASP A 210 24.03 -46.18 -9.50
CA ASP A 210 24.07 -45.33 -10.71
C ASP A 210 22.66 -44.90 -11.15
N MET A 211 21.68 -45.81 -11.14
CA MET A 211 20.27 -45.46 -11.38
C MET A 211 19.76 -44.39 -10.41
N ALA A 212 20.05 -44.52 -9.11
CA ALA A 212 19.64 -43.55 -8.09
C ALA A 212 20.28 -42.15 -8.29
N THR A 213 21.41 -42.06 -9.00
CA THR A 213 22.06 -40.77 -9.30
C THR A 213 21.53 -40.05 -10.55
N LYS A 214 20.76 -40.72 -11.42
CA LYS A 214 20.28 -40.14 -12.68
C LYS A 214 18.97 -39.36 -12.51
N VAL A 215 18.91 -38.20 -13.16
CA VAL A 215 17.98 -37.07 -12.93
C VAL A 215 16.49 -37.38 -13.18
N ASP A 216 16.14 -38.42 -13.96
CA ASP A 216 14.74 -38.67 -14.40
C ASP A 216 13.91 -39.64 -13.52
N LEU A 217 14.32 -39.92 -12.29
CA LEU A 217 13.69 -40.94 -11.43
C LEU A 217 13.19 -40.38 -10.10
N ASP A 218 12.43 -39.28 -10.13
CA ASP A 218 11.73 -38.78 -8.93
C ASP A 218 10.42 -39.55 -8.65
N ASP A 219 9.96 -40.39 -9.58
CA ASP A 219 8.86 -41.34 -9.35
C ASP A 219 9.40 -42.65 -8.73
N ASP A 220 9.07 -42.87 -7.45
CA ASP A 220 9.45 -44.08 -6.70
C ASP A 220 8.97 -45.37 -7.39
N ASN A 221 7.87 -45.32 -8.16
CA ASN A 221 7.38 -46.49 -8.90
C ASN A 221 8.29 -46.82 -10.09
N ILE A 222 8.83 -45.82 -10.78
CA ILE A 222 9.76 -46.04 -11.90
C ILE A 222 11.08 -46.56 -11.35
N PHE A 223 11.61 -45.94 -10.28
CA PHE A 223 12.83 -46.40 -9.63
C PHE A 223 12.70 -47.85 -9.14
N LYS A 224 11.60 -48.18 -8.46
CA LYS A 224 11.33 -49.55 -8.01
C LYS A 224 11.24 -50.54 -9.16
N SER A 225 10.58 -50.19 -10.25
CA SER A 225 10.46 -51.05 -11.43
C SER A 225 11.81 -51.34 -12.09
N LEU A 226 12.69 -50.34 -12.18
CA LEU A 226 14.04 -50.51 -12.72
C LEU A 226 14.93 -51.34 -11.79
N MET A 227 14.82 -51.13 -10.48
CA MET A 227 15.53 -51.92 -9.48
C MET A 227 15.11 -53.40 -9.51
N GLU A 228 13.81 -53.69 -9.60
CA GLU A 228 13.30 -55.05 -9.74
C GLU A 228 13.80 -55.73 -11.02
N ALA A 229 13.82 -54.99 -12.15
CA ALA A 229 14.37 -55.47 -13.41
C ALA A 229 15.89 -55.75 -13.33
N GLU A 230 16.64 -54.96 -12.57
CA GLU A 230 18.07 -55.20 -12.33
C GLU A 230 18.30 -56.43 -11.46
N TYR A 231 17.55 -56.59 -10.36
CA TYR A 231 17.64 -57.79 -9.52
C TYR A 231 17.29 -59.07 -10.25
N ALA A 232 16.37 -59.03 -11.21
CA ALA A 232 16.00 -60.19 -12.03
C ALA A 232 17.18 -60.77 -12.83
N LYS A 233 18.19 -59.94 -13.19
CA LYS A 233 19.41 -60.40 -13.88
C LYS A 233 20.30 -61.28 -13.00
N TYR A 234 20.15 -61.20 -11.69
CA TYR A 234 20.98 -61.89 -10.69
C TYR A 234 20.17 -62.89 -9.87
N ASN A 235 19.13 -63.47 -10.48
CA ASN A 235 18.28 -64.45 -9.83
C ASN A 235 19.12 -65.60 -9.24
N ASP A 236 18.82 -66.01 -8.01
CA ASP A 236 19.53 -67.05 -7.25
C ASP A 236 21.00 -66.76 -6.88
N LEU A 237 21.53 -65.58 -7.20
CA LEU A 237 22.88 -65.14 -6.82
C LEU A 237 22.90 -64.13 -5.67
N LEU A 238 21.84 -63.36 -5.51
CA LEU A 238 21.69 -62.37 -4.43
C LEU A 238 20.77 -62.88 -3.31
N THR A 239 21.22 -62.69 -2.07
CA THR A 239 20.37 -62.91 -0.88
C THR A 239 19.41 -61.74 -0.67
N ASP A 240 18.29 -61.97 0.03
CA ASP A 240 17.34 -60.90 0.36
C ASP A 240 17.96 -59.82 1.25
N ALA A 241 18.90 -60.21 2.12
CA ALA A 241 19.67 -59.26 2.94
C ALA A 241 20.50 -58.30 2.07
N GLN A 242 21.18 -58.82 1.05
CA GLN A 242 21.95 -57.99 0.11
C GLN A 242 21.05 -57.08 -0.73
N LYS A 243 19.89 -57.57 -1.20
CA LYS A 243 18.92 -56.73 -1.91
C LYS A 243 18.41 -55.58 -1.02
N THR A 244 18.12 -55.88 0.24
CA THR A 244 17.66 -54.87 1.22
C THR A 244 18.74 -53.83 1.51
N GLU A 245 20.00 -54.25 1.65
CA GLU A 245 21.15 -53.36 1.83
C GLU A 245 21.32 -52.40 0.63
N ILE A 246 21.34 -52.94 -0.59
CA ILE A 246 21.47 -52.15 -1.82
C ILE A 246 20.30 -51.15 -1.96
N GLU A 247 19.07 -51.59 -1.71
CA GLU A 247 17.89 -50.71 -1.74
C GLU A 247 18.02 -49.57 -0.72
N THR A 248 18.45 -49.87 0.50
CA THR A 248 18.60 -48.86 1.57
C THR A 248 19.62 -47.79 1.18
N GLU A 249 20.78 -48.20 0.65
CA GLU A 249 21.81 -47.26 0.20
C GLU A 249 21.31 -46.41 -0.99
N ALA A 250 20.61 -47.02 -1.95
CA ALA A 250 20.09 -46.32 -3.11
C ALA A 250 18.99 -45.30 -2.73
N ARG A 251 18.11 -45.65 -1.78
CA ARG A 251 17.14 -44.71 -1.20
C ARG A 251 17.80 -43.56 -0.44
N GLY A 252 18.93 -43.82 0.24
CA GLY A 252 19.76 -42.78 0.85
C GLY A 252 20.29 -41.78 -0.17
N GLN A 253 20.76 -42.26 -1.32
CA GLN A 253 21.24 -41.41 -2.42
C GLN A 253 20.11 -40.58 -3.06
N LEU A 254 18.93 -41.18 -3.29
CA LEU A 254 17.75 -40.45 -3.76
C LEU A 254 17.38 -39.31 -2.81
N THR A 255 17.31 -39.60 -1.52
CA THR A 255 16.98 -38.60 -0.48
C THR A 255 17.99 -37.45 -0.47
N PHE A 256 19.29 -37.75 -0.55
CA PHE A 256 20.34 -36.73 -0.62
C PHE A 256 20.19 -35.85 -1.86
N ARG A 257 19.95 -36.45 -3.03
CA ARG A 257 19.73 -35.74 -4.30
C ARG A 257 18.52 -34.82 -4.24
N THR A 258 17.37 -35.31 -3.77
CA THR A 258 16.15 -34.49 -3.60
C THR A 258 16.41 -33.33 -2.64
N GLY A 259 17.19 -33.54 -1.57
CA GLY A 259 17.63 -32.48 -0.67
C GLY A 259 18.45 -31.38 -1.34
N GLU A 260 19.41 -31.75 -2.21
CA GLU A 260 20.21 -30.78 -2.97
C GLU A 260 19.38 -30.05 -4.05
N LEU A 261 18.47 -30.76 -4.72
CA LEU A 261 17.53 -30.16 -5.68
C LEU A 261 16.65 -29.12 -4.98
N ASN A 262 16.08 -29.45 -3.82
CA ASN A 262 15.28 -28.52 -3.03
C ASN A 262 16.07 -27.29 -2.58
N LYS A 263 17.35 -27.44 -2.20
CA LYS A 263 18.20 -26.28 -1.90
C LYS A 263 18.41 -25.39 -3.13
N LEU A 264 18.64 -25.98 -4.30
CA LEU A 264 18.84 -25.24 -5.54
C LEU A 264 17.57 -24.49 -5.95
N ASN A 265 16.41 -25.16 -5.84
CA ASN A 265 15.10 -24.58 -6.10
C ASN A 265 14.78 -23.44 -5.13
N ASN A 266 15.06 -23.61 -3.83
CA ASN A 266 14.91 -22.53 -2.86
C ASN A 266 15.82 -21.33 -3.17
N ALA A 267 17.08 -21.56 -3.57
CA ALA A 267 17.97 -20.47 -3.97
C ALA A 267 17.48 -19.71 -5.22
N LYS A 268 16.85 -20.41 -6.17
CA LYS A 268 16.19 -19.78 -7.33
C LYS A 268 14.96 -18.98 -6.91
N LEU A 269 14.11 -19.52 -6.05
CA LEU A 269 12.93 -18.83 -5.51
C LEU A 269 13.33 -17.55 -4.81
N GLU A 270 14.35 -17.57 -3.96
CA GLU A 270 14.89 -16.38 -3.28
C GLU A 270 15.39 -15.32 -4.29
N LYS A 271 15.98 -15.75 -5.41
CA LYS A 271 16.43 -14.82 -6.46
C LYS A 271 15.26 -14.18 -7.21
N ILE A 272 14.23 -14.98 -7.56
CA ILE A 272 12.99 -14.48 -8.17
C ILE A 272 12.30 -13.51 -7.21
N TYR A 273 12.21 -13.88 -5.94
CA TYR A 273 11.65 -13.08 -4.86
C TYR A 273 12.36 -11.72 -4.74
N ALA A 274 13.68 -11.70 -4.68
CA ALA A 274 14.48 -10.48 -4.63
C ALA A 274 14.33 -9.61 -5.88
N ASP A 275 14.26 -10.22 -7.08
CA ASP A 275 14.08 -9.49 -8.34
C ASP A 275 12.70 -8.82 -8.41
N VAL A 276 11.64 -9.54 -8.02
CA VAL A 276 10.28 -8.98 -7.94
C VAL A 276 10.23 -7.83 -6.94
N LEU A 277 10.77 -8.00 -5.72
CA LEU A 277 10.81 -6.94 -4.71
C LEU A 277 11.61 -5.71 -5.17
N SER A 278 12.73 -5.90 -5.85
CA SER A 278 13.56 -4.77 -6.33
C SER A 278 12.86 -3.88 -7.37
N LYS A 279 11.81 -4.40 -8.01
CA LYS A 279 11.03 -3.69 -9.03
C LYS A 279 9.77 -3.02 -8.47
N VAL A 280 9.44 -3.30 -7.21
CA VAL A 280 8.36 -2.62 -6.48
C VAL A 280 8.68 -1.12 -6.45
N ASN A 281 7.69 -0.28 -6.74
CA ASN A 281 7.78 1.19 -6.83
C ASN A 281 8.65 1.77 -7.98
N THR A 282 9.40 0.97 -8.73
CA THR A 282 10.26 1.46 -9.85
C THR A 282 9.70 1.17 -11.24
N GLN A 283 8.87 0.14 -11.39
CA GLN A 283 8.31 -0.28 -12.68
C GLN A 283 6.78 -0.15 -12.78
N GLY A 284 6.13 0.47 -11.80
CA GLY A 284 4.68 0.71 -11.83
C GLY A 284 3.82 -0.53 -11.62
N TYR A 285 4.26 -1.49 -10.80
CA TYR A 285 3.39 -2.58 -10.36
C TYR A 285 2.40 -2.03 -9.31
N GLU A 286 1.10 -2.07 -9.61
CA GLU A 286 0.09 -1.22 -8.96
C GLU A 286 -0.63 -1.94 -7.80
N THR A 287 -0.63 -3.28 -7.70
CA THR A 287 -1.30 -3.98 -6.59
C THR A 287 -0.54 -5.18 -6.02
N ASN A 288 -0.86 -5.58 -4.78
CA ASN A 288 -0.33 -6.81 -4.16
C ASN A 288 -0.63 -8.05 -5.02
N ASP A 289 -1.81 -8.08 -5.63
CA ASP A 289 -2.24 -9.18 -6.49
C ASP A 289 -1.45 -9.22 -7.80
N GLU A 290 -1.12 -8.07 -8.38
CA GLU A 290 -0.26 -8.00 -9.57
C GLU A 290 1.17 -8.43 -9.26
N ILE A 291 1.73 -8.03 -8.10
CA ILE A 291 3.08 -8.42 -7.69
C ILE A 291 3.11 -9.93 -7.37
N ALA A 292 2.06 -10.45 -6.72
CA ALA A 292 1.87 -11.88 -6.49
C ALA A 292 1.76 -12.65 -7.82
N GLU A 293 1.04 -12.10 -8.80
CA GLU A 293 0.88 -12.71 -10.12
C GLU A 293 2.20 -12.69 -10.91
N GLN A 294 3.00 -11.61 -10.83
CA GLN A 294 4.34 -11.57 -11.43
C GLN A 294 5.28 -12.60 -10.79
N PHE A 295 5.23 -12.75 -9.47
CA PHE A 295 5.97 -13.78 -8.77
C PHE A 295 5.53 -15.18 -9.22
N ARG A 296 4.22 -15.41 -9.35
CA ARG A 296 3.64 -16.66 -9.87
C ARG A 296 4.11 -16.96 -11.29
N LEU A 297 4.02 -15.98 -12.20
CA LEU A 297 4.45 -16.11 -13.59
C LEU A 297 5.95 -16.36 -13.72
N ALA A 298 6.77 -15.73 -12.86
CA ALA A 298 8.21 -15.95 -12.83
C ALA A 298 8.58 -17.36 -12.36
N ILE A 299 7.82 -17.94 -11.41
CA ILE A 299 7.94 -19.35 -11.01
C ILE A 299 7.55 -20.27 -12.16
N GLU A 300 6.41 -20.01 -12.82
CA GLU A 300 5.92 -20.82 -13.95
C GLU A 300 6.85 -20.79 -15.17
N ALA A 301 7.58 -19.68 -15.36
CA ALA A 301 8.54 -19.52 -16.44
C ALA A 301 9.87 -20.27 -16.22
N ASP A 302 10.22 -20.63 -14.97
CA ASP A 302 11.44 -21.39 -14.68
C ASP A 302 11.16 -22.91 -14.80
N PRO A 303 11.81 -23.63 -15.74
CA PRO A 303 11.59 -25.06 -15.94
C PRO A 303 11.89 -25.91 -14.70
N ASP A 304 12.83 -25.48 -13.85
CA ASP A 304 13.27 -26.26 -12.68
C ASP A 304 12.33 -26.07 -11.47
N LEU A 305 11.43 -25.09 -11.53
CA LEU A 305 10.43 -24.82 -10.49
C LEU A 305 9.02 -25.31 -10.86
N GLN A 306 8.83 -25.95 -12.02
CA GLN A 306 7.55 -26.51 -12.43
C GLN A 306 7.02 -27.50 -11.37
N GLY A 307 5.89 -27.17 -10.75
CA GLY A 307 5.29 -27.97 -9.67
C GLY A 307 5.55 -27.45 -8.25
N THR A 308 6.37 -26.41 -8.09
CA THR A 308 6.48 -25.66 -6.83
C THR A 308 5.20 -24.87 -6.61
N ASP A 309 4.55 -25.04 -5.46
CA ASP A 309 3.36 -24.26 -5.11
C ASP A 309 3.77 -22.84 -4.65
N PRO A 310 3.40 -21.79 -5.40
CA PRO A 310 3.69 -20.39 -5.03
C PRO A 310 3.04 -19.99 -3.70
N ALA A 311 1.97 -20.69 -3.27
CA ALA A 311 1.20 -20.34 -2.09
C ALA A 311 2.02 -20.33 -0.78
N GLU A 312 3.12 -21.09 -0.72
CA GLU A 312 3.99 -21.12 0.47
C GLU A 312 4.84 -19.84 0.61
N TYR A 313 5.11 -19.13 -0.49
CA TYR A 313 5.98 -17.95 -0.52
C TYR A 313 5.21 -16.63 -0.60
N LEU A 314 3.93 -16.65 -1.01
CA LEU A 314 3.07 -15.46 -1.05
C LEU A 314 2.95 -14.73 0.30
N PRO A 315 2.79 -15.41 1.46
CA PRO A 315 2.71 -14.72 2.75
C PRO A 315 3.97 -13.92 3.09
N LYS A 316 5.16 -14.45 2.76
CA LYS A 316 6.43 -13.73 2.96
C LYS A 316 6.52 -12.50 2.07
N LEU A 317 6.08 -12.63 0.81
CA LEU A 317 6.02 -11.52 -0.13
C LEU A 317 5.10 -10.41 0.38
N HIS A 318 3.92 -10.75 0.89
CA HIS A 318 3.00 -9.76 1.47
C HIS A 318 3.62 -9.00 2.66
N VAL A 319 4.25 -9.70 3.61
CA VAL A 319 4.90 -9.04 4.75
C VAL A 319 6.01 -8.08 4.28
N ALA A 320 6.85 -8.49 3.35
CA ALA A 320 7.91 -7.61 2.84
C ALA A 320 7.36 -6.40 2.05
N LEU A 321 6.24 -6.57 1.34
CA LEU A 321 5.56 -5.46 0.68
C LEU A 321 4.98 -4.48 1.69
N ASP A 322 4.41 -4.96 2.80
CA ASP A 322 3.89 -4.14 3.87
C ASP A 322 5.02 -3.36 4.58
N ASP A 323 6.17 -4.01 4.85
CA ASP A 323 7.34 -3.37 5.45
C ASP A 323 7.91 -2.25 4.56
N ILE A 324 8.14 -2.53 3.26
CA ILE A 324 8.64 -1.53 2.29
C ILE A 324 7.70 -0.33 2.23
N ARG A 325 6.39 -0.56 2.25
CA ARG A 325 5.39 0.52 2.24
C ARG A 325 5.41 1.33 3.53
N GLY A 326 5.60 0.67 4.68
CA GLY A 326 5.76 1.34 5.97
C GLY A 326 6.96 2.30 5.98
N GLU A 327 8.12 1.86 5.48
CA GLU A 327 9.31 2.72 5.41
C GLU A 327 9.12 3.94 4.50
N VAL A 328 8.48 3.76 3.34
CA VAL A 328 8.16 4.87 2.42
C VAL A 328 7.18 5.86 3.07
N LEU A 329 6.19 5.37 3.81
CA LEU A 329 5.24 6.20 4.55
C LEU A 329 5.95 7.02 5.63
N ASP A 330 6.82 6.39 6.41
CA ASP A 330 7.60 7.07 7.46
C ASP A 330 8.54 8.16 6.91
N GLU A 331 9.13 7.93 5.74
CA GLU A 331 10.00 8.93 5.11
C GLU A 331 9.20 10.13 4.59
N LYS A 332 8.02 9.88 4.00
CA LYS A 332 7.11 10.97 3.59
C LYS A 332 6.59 11.76 4.78
N ASN A 333 6.12 11.08 5.83
CA ASN A 333 5.66 11.71 7.06
C ASN A 333 6.73 12.63 7.66
N ARG A 334 8.00 12.18 7.66
CA ARG A 334 9.13 13.00 8.13
C ARG A 334 9.41 14.22 7.25
N ALA A 335 9.35 14.07 5.93
CA ALA A 335 9.54 15.18 5.00
C ALA A 335 8.43 16.23 5.18
N GLU A 336 7.19 15.79 5.30
CA GLU A 336 6.02 16.65 5.52
C GLU A 336 6.04 17.31 6.90
N GLU A 337 6.43 16.59 7.96
CA GLU A 337 6.63 17.18 9.29
C GLU A 337 7.68 18.31 9.24
N GLN A 338 8.72 18.15 8.44
CA GLN A 338 9.73 19.19 8.26
C GLN A 338 9.21 20.38 7.45
N ASP A 339 8.37 20.16 6.45
CA ASP A 339 7.66 21.22 5.72
C ASP A 339 6.67 21.97 6.62
N ILE A 340 5.93 21.26 7.49
CA ILE A 340 5.06 21.83 8.53
C ILE A 340 5.86 22.76 9.43
N LEU A 341 6.99 22.27 9.96
CA LEU A 341 7.84 23.03 10.86
C LEU A 341 8.37 24.30 10.18
N THR A 342 8.77 24.20 8.91
CA THR A 342 9.26 25.35 8.13
C THR A 342 8.16 26.36 7.87
N ALA A 343 7.00 25.93 7.36
CA ALA A 343 5.85 26.81 7.10
C ALA A 343 5.33 27.45 8.39
N THR A 344 5.33 26.72 9.51
CA THR A 344 4.97 27.23 10.83
C THR A 344 5.97 28.28 11.30
N GLN A 345 7.27 28.05 11.13
CA GLN A 345 8.30 29.04 11.48
C GLN A 345 8.17 30.30 10.63
N GLU A 346 7.90 30.18 9.33
CA GLU A 346 7.69 31.32 8.44
C GLU A 346 6.42 32.12 8.83
N ALA A 347 5.29 31.46 9.03
CA ALA A 347 4.02 32.11 9.40
C ALA A 347 4.04 32.74 10.80
N LEU A 348 4.90 32.24 11.70
CA LEU A 348 5.07 32.77 13.04
C LEU A 348 6.26 33.74 13.16
N SER A 349 7.06 33.90 12.09
CA SER A 349 8.22 34.78 12.13
C SER A 349 7.81 36.25 12.25
N ASP A 350 8.43 36.93 13.22
CA ASP A 350 8.36 38.36 13.55
C ASP A 350 6.97 39.03 13.38
N ARG A 351 6.05 38.75 14.31
CA ARG A 351 4.70 39.37 14.35
C ARG A 351 4.65 40.72 15.09
N GLY A 352 5.72 41.12 15.78
CA GLY A 352 5.78 42.39 16.48
C GLY A 352 6.12 43.54 15.53
N TYR A 353 5.51 44.71 15.70
CA TYR A 353 5.86 45.89 14.91
C TYR A 353 7.35 46.24 15.11
N VAL A 354 8.14 46.10 14.06
CA VAL A 354 9.50 46.61 14.00
C VAL A 354 9.44 47.98 13.33
N ASP A 355 9.97 49.00 14.01
CA ASP A 355 10.15 50.34 13.46
C ASP A 355 11.26 50.34 12.38
N ALA A 356 11.00 49.62 11.29
CA ALA A 356 11.80 49.71 10.08
C ALA A 356 11.38 51.00 9.36
N ASN A 357 12.36 51.80 8.93
CA ASN A 357 12.12 53.08 8.25
C ASN A 357 11.01 53.01 7.17
N GLY A 358 10.89 51.89 6.44
CA GLY A 358 9.84 51.69 5.44
C GLY A 358 8.40 51.62 5.96
N ASN A 359 8.17 51.07 7.16
CA ASN A 359 6.83 50.97 7.76
C ASN A 359 6.38 52.32 8.35
N PHE A 360 7.32 53.04 8.98
CA PHE A 360 7.05 54.39 9.48
C PHE A 360 6.80 55.39 8.35
N ASP A 361 7.59 55.33 7.26
CA ASP A 361 7.37 56.17 6.08
C ASP A 361 6.00 55.90 5.44
N LEU A 362 5.55 54.65 5.39
CA LEU A 362 4.22 54.28 4.91
C LEU A 362 3.10 54.88 5.78
N ILE A 363 3.19 54.74 7.10
CA ILE A 363 2.23 55.34 8.05
C ILE A 363 2.18 56.86 7.85
N LYS A 364 3.35 57.49 7.78
CA LYS A 364 3.48 58.93 7.60
C LYS A 364 2.81 59.38 6.30
N ASN A 365 3.06 58.71 5.18
CA ASN A 365 2.45 59.03 3.88
C ASN A 365 0.91 58.92 3.92
N ILE A 366 0.35 57.93 4.63
CA ILE A 366 -1.10 57.77 4.79
C ILE A 366 -1.66 58.92 5.64
N VAL A 367 -1.04 59.21 6.78
CA VAL A 367 -1.45 60.30 7.68
C VAL A 367 -1.39 61.66 6.98
N GLU A 368 -0.35 61.91 6.18
CA GLU A 368 -0.21 63.13 5.36
C GLU A 368 -1.35 63.29 4.34
N GLY A 369 -1.85 62.19 3.77
CA GLY A 369 -2.99 62.20 2.85
C GLY A 369 -4.34 62.47 3.53
N GLU A 370 -4.48 62.10 4.79
CA GLU A 370 -5.76 62.20 5.53
C GLU A 370 -5.98 63.56 6.22
N ILE A 371 -4.92 64.30 6.55
CA ILE A 371 -5.01 65.65 7.13
C ILE A 371 -5.31 66.68 6.02
N ALA A 372 -6.48 67.31 6.06
CA ALA A 372 -6.89 68.29 5.05
C ALA A 372 -5.93 69.49 4.99
N LEU A 373 -5.38 69.76 3.80
CA LEU A 373 -4.55 70.94 3.53
C LEU A 373 -5.41 72.21 3.60
N ASN A 374 -5.07 73.13 4.50
CA ASN A 374 -5.52 74.52 4.39
C ASN A 374 -4.37 75.34 3.75
N PRO A 375 -4.39 75.55 2.41
CA PRO A 375 -3.23 76.02 1.67
C PRO A 375 -2.85 77.50 1.91
N ASP A 376 -3.67 78.26 2.64
CA ASP A 376 -3.60 79.72 2.68
C ASP A 376 -2.92 80.33 3.94
N SER A 377 -2.12 79.57 4.71
CA SER A 377 -1.32 80.19 5.79
C SER A 377 0.14 79.77 5.80
N ASP A 378 1.05 80.75 5.87
CA ASP A 378 2.50 80.56 6.00
C ASP A 378 2.91 79.86 7.34
N GLN A 379 1.95 79.64 8.24
CA GLN A 379 2.12 78.84 9.47
C GLN A 379 1.52 77.42 9.39
N ALA A 380 0.74 77.10 8.35
CA ALA A 380 0.09 75.80 8.20
C ALA A 380 1.12 74.67 8.11
N SER A 381 2.23 74.85 7.39
CA SER A 381 3.18 73.76 7.14
C SER A 381 3.93 73.29 8.40
N THR A 382 4.23 74.19 9.35
CA THR A 382 4.96 73.81 10.58
C THR A 382 4.03 73.07 11.55
N GLN A 383 2.82 73.58 11.76
CA GLN A 383 1.85 72.92 12.63
C GLN A 383 1.38 71.60 12.01
N GLN A 384 1.13 71.55 10.70
CA GLN A 384 0.80 70.33 9.99
C GLN A 384 1.90 69.27 10.09
N ASN A 385 3.18 69.64 9.96
CA ASN A 385 4.28 68.69 10.14
C ASN A 385 4.34 68.17 11.59
N ILE A 386 3.98 68.98 12.58
CA ILE A 386 3.88 68.56 13.98
C ILE A 386 2.70 67.59 14.15
N ASP A 387 1.54 67.90 13.57
CA ASP A 387 0.32 67.08 13.68
C ASP A 387 0.50 65.72 12.97
N VAL A 388 1.10 65.72 11.77
CA VAL A 388 1.49 64.49 11.03
C VAL A 388 2.44 63.65 11.87
N ALA A 389 3.48 64.27 12.47
CA ALA A 389 4.44 63.54 13.28
C ALA A 389 3.81 62.97 14.56
N GLN A 390 2.94 63.74 15.23
CA GLN A 390 2.22 63.30 16.42
C GLN A 390 1.27 62.14 16.11
N LEU A 391 0.46 62.26 15.05
CA LEU A 391 -0.49 61.23 14.66
C LEU A 391 0.20 59.97 14.13
N SER A 392 1.29 60.11 13.35
CA SER A 392 2.10 58.96 12.91
C SER A 392 2.72 58.21 14.09
N ASN A 393 3.18 58.93 15.12
CA ASN A 393 3.69 58.31 16.36
C ASN A 393 2.59 57.62 17.17
N GLN A 394 1.37 58.18 17.22
CA GLN A 394 0.21 57.52 17.84
C GLN A 394 -0.12 56.21 17.11
N VAL A 395 -0.18 56.24 15.77
CA VAL A 395 -0.42 55.07 14.94
C VAL A 395 0.65 53.99 15.19
N ALA A 396 1.93 54.35 15.13
CA ALA A 396 3.03 53.40 15.37
C ALA A 396 2.98 52.78 16.79
N THR A 397 2.63 53.59 17.80
CA THR A 397 2.48 53.12 19.18
C THR A 397 1.34 52.11 19.32
N HIS A 398 0.19 52.40 18.71
CA HIS A 398 -0.97 51.50 18.79
C HIS A 398 -0.78 50.24 17.93
N LEU A 399 -0.16 50.31 16.76
CA LEU A 399 0.21 49.12 15.98
C LEU A 399 1.20 48.21 16.73
N THR A 400 2.15 48.79 17.47
CA THR A 400 3.02 48.02 18.38
C THR A 400 2.20 47.26 19.42
N SER A 401 1.17 47.90 19.98
CA SER A 401 0.27 47.24 20.93
C SER A 401 -0.62 46.17 20.28
N MET A 402 -1.04 46.36 19.03
CA MET A 402 -1.81 45.36 18.27
C MET A 402 -0.98 44.10 17.96
N GLY A 403 0.33 44.26 17.71
CA GLY A 403 1.26 43.14 17.58
C GLY A 403 1.33 42.24 18.81
N MET A 404 1.09 42.79 20.01
CA MET A 404 1.02 42.00 21.25
C MET A 404 -0.22 41.10 21.33
N TYR A 405 -1.22 41.29 20.47
CA TYR A 405 -2.41 40.42 20.37
C TYR A 405 -2.30 39.42 19.20
N GLY A 406 -1.09 39.22 18.66
CA GLY A 406 -0.84 38.21 17.63
C GLY A 406 -1.13 38.66 16.20
N ILE A 407 -1.50 39.94 15.99
CA ILE A 407 -1.65 40.53 14.66
C ILE A 407 -0.27 40.72 14.04
N ASN A 408 -0.10 40.34 12.78
CA ASN A 408 1.15 40.54 12.05
C ASN A 408 1.36 42.01 11.68
N ALA A 409 1.88 42.77 12.63
CA ALA A 409 2.12 44.21 12.49
C ALA A 409 3.42 44.54 11.72
N ASN A 410 3.99 43.58 10.98
CA ASN A 410 5.11 43.79 10.07
C ASN A 410 4.71 43.74 8.59
N ASP A 411 3.51 43.22 8.28
CA ASP A 411 2.99 43.25 6.92
C ASP A 411 2.52 44.67 6.55
N GLN A 412 3.10 45.21 5.47
CA GLN A 412 2.81 46.55 4.98
C GLN A 412 1.35 46.72 4.51
N SER A 413 0.70 45.68 3.97
CA SER A 413 -0.70 45.79 3.56
C SER A 413 -1.61 45.86 4.78
N ILE A 414 -1.31 45.08 5.81
CA ILE A 414 -2.04 45.08 7.07
C ILE A 414 -1.90 46.45 7.76
N ILE A 415 -0.67 46.95 7.90
CA ILE A 415 -0.41 48.28 8.46
C ILE A 415 -1.19 49.35 7.70
N ALA A 416 -1.13 49.36 6.37
CA ALA A 416 -1.78 50.38 5.56
C ALA A 416 -3.30 50.37 5.73
N ASN A 417 -3.93 49.18 5.70
CA ASN A 417 -5.38 49.06 5.76
C ASN A 417 -5.92 49.36 7.16
N ILE A 418 -5.28 48.85 8.22
CA ILE A 418 -5.67 49.16 9.60
C ILE A 418 -5.53 50.67 9.85
N THR A 419 -4.43 51.28 9.40
CA THR A 419 -4.19 52.72 9.60
C THR A 419 -5.27 53.57 8.93
N ARG A 420 -5.62 53.29 7.67
CA ARG A 420 -6.69 54.02 6.97
C ARG A 420 -8.03 53.85 7.66
N ALA A 421 -8.44 52.62 7.96
CA ALA A 421 -9.71 52.34 8.61
C ALA A 421 -9.82 52.98 10.00
N ALA A 422 -8.74 52.98 10.80
CA ALA A 422 -8.72 53.62 12.11
C ALA A 422 -8.87 55.15 12.01
N LEU A 423 -8.23 55.77 11.02
CA LEU A 423 -8.38 57.20 10.74
C LEU A 423 -9.78 57.56 10.24
N ASP A 424 -10.39 56.71 9.41
CA ASP A 424 -11.77 56.89 8.94
C ASP A 424 -12.80 56.75 10.08
N ILE A 425 -12.60 55.79 11.00
CA ILE A 425 -13.42 55.68 12.22
C ILE A 425 -13.32 56.97 13.04
N ARG A 426 -12.09 57.43 13.32
CA ARG A 426 -11.85 58.68 14.06
C ARG A 426 -12.56 59.88 13.41
N LYS A 427 -12.51 59.99 12.08
CA LYS A 427 -13.18 61.07 11.33
C LYS A 427 -14.70 61.01 11.45
N ARG A 428 -15.29 59.81 11.39
CA ARG A 428 -16.74 59.62 11.58
C ARG A 428 -17.19 60.07 12.96
N GLU A 429 -16.44 59.70 14.01
CA GLU A 429 -16.74 60.09 15.39
C GLU A 429 -16.61 61.61 15.60
N ALA A 430 -15.56 62.22 15.05
CA ALA A 430 -15.36 63.68 15.10
C ALA A 430 -16.47 64.49 14.39
N GLY A 431 -17.15 63.89 13.41
CA GLY A 431 -18.29 64.50 12.71
C GLY A 431 -19.66 64.26 13.36
N ALA A 432 -19.80 63.20 14.18
CA ALA A 432 -21.07 62.81 14.78
C ALA A 432 -21.42 63.59 16.05
N GLU A 433 -20.43 64.07 16.82
CA GLU A 433 -20.69 64.72 18.12
C GLU A 433 -20.92 66.24 18.04
N GLY A 434 -20.70 66.90 16.90
CA GLY A 434 -21.00 68.34 16.70
C GLY A 434 -20.28 69.32 17.64
N THR A 435 -19.46 68.83 18.58
CA THR A 435 -18.59 69.65 19.40
C THR A 435 -17.24 69.70 18.69
N GLY A 436 -16.64 70.86 18.50
CA GLY A 436 -15.32 71.00 17.86
C GLY A 436 -14.16 70.43 18.68
N ALA A 437 -14.37 69.31 19.39
CA ALA A 437 -13.38 68.59 20.17
C ALA A 437 -12.66 67.59 19.26
N GLU A 438 -11.33 67.62 19.30
CA GLU A 438 -10.49 66.69 18.58
C GLU A 438 -10.60 65.30 19.23
N VAL A 439 -11.24 64.34 18.54
CA VAL A 439 -11.29 62.93 19.00
C VAL A 439 -9.87 62.36 18.92
N PRO A 440 -9.27 61.87 20.02
CA PRO A 440 -7.94 61.27 19.98
C PRO A 440 -8.00 59.88 19.34
N LEU A 441 -6.98 59.52 18.55
CA LEU A 441 -6.85 58.16 18.03
C LEU A 441 -6.33 57.25 19.15
N ASP A 442 -7.10 56.22 19.51
CA ASP A 442 -6.74 55.28 20.58
C ASP A 442 -6.74 53.82 20.11
N GLN A 443 -6.34 52.91 20.99
CA GLN A 443 -6.24 51.48 20.69
C GLN A 443 -7.59 50.83 20.29
N MET A 444 -8.72 51.37 20.75
CA MET A 444 -10.05 50.83 20.43
C MET A 444 -10.38 51.08 18.94
N HIS A 445 -9.98 52.23 18.39
CA HIS A 445 -10.14 52.52 16.96
C HIS A 445 -9.40 51.50 16.09
N PHE A 446 -8.19 51.10 16.50
CA PHE A 446 -7.41 50.07 15.80
C PHE A 446 -8.04 48.68 15.91
N ALA A 447 -8.62 48.35 17.06
CA ALA A 447 -9.34 47.09 17.24
C ALA A 447 -10.60 47.01 16.37
N GLN A 448 -11.37 48.11 16.30
CA GLN A 448 -12.53 48.22 15.43
C GLN A 448 -12.17 48.21 13.94
N ALA A 449 -11.09 48.90 13.56
CA ALA A 449 -10.54 48.86 12.20
C ALA A 449 -10.16 47.43 11.80
N TYR A 450 -9.54 46.69 12.72
CA TYR A 450 -9.23 45.29 12.50
C TYR A 450 -10.48 44.41 12.37
N ASP A 451 -11.52 44.66 13.18
CA ASP A 451 -12.80 43.96 13.08
C ASP A 451 -13.51 44.22 11.74
N GLU A 452 -13.34 45.41 11.14
CA GLU A 452 -13.84 45.72 9.80
C GLU A 452 -13.01 45.01 8.70
N MET A 453 -11.70 44.87 8.90
CA MET A 453 -10.82 44.07 8.00
C MET A 453 -11.12 42.57 8.07
N LEU A 454 -11.33 42.01 9.27
CA LEU A 454 -11.71 40.61 9.45
C LEU A 454 -13.02 40.27 8.73
N ARG A 455 -13.95 41.24 8.67
CA ARG A 455 -15.24 41.09 7.98
C ARG A 455 -15.14 41.22 6.47
N SER A 456 -14.40 42.19 5.98
CA SER A 456 -14.22 42.42 4.54
C SER A 456 -13.29 41.39 3.90
N GLY A 457 -12.41 40.76 4.69
CA GLY A 457 -11.37 39.86 4.21
C GLY A 457 -10.25 40.57 3.46
N GLU A 458 -10.31 41.89 3.29
CA GLU A 458 -9.37 42.66 2.49
C GLU A 458 -8.04 42.88 3.23
N GLY A 459 -6.95 42.42 2.61
CA GLY A 459 -5.58 42.71 3.06
C GLY A 459 -5.08 41.88 4.25
N LEU A 460 -5.80 40.80 4.62
CA LEU A 460 -5.32 39.79 5.56
C LEU A 460 -4.98 38.50 4.79
N ASN A 461 -3.88 37.84 5.17
CA ASN A 461 -3.62 36.47 4.76
C ASN A 461 -4.76 35.56 5.28
N ASP A 462 -5.30 34.68 4.43
CA ASP A 462 -6.41 33.79 4.79
C ASP A 462 -6.11 32.97 6.05
N ILE A 463 -4.88 32.44 6.19
CA ILE A 463 -4.47 31.65 7.36
C ILE A 463 -4.52 32.53 8.63
N GLU A 464 -4.03 33.75 8.55
CA GLU A 464 -4.03 34.67 9.70
C GLU A 464 -5.44 35.11 10.07
N ARG A 465 -6.27 35.44 9.08
CA ARG A 465 -7.67 35.82 9.27
C ARG A 465 -8.44 34.71 9.98
N ILE A 466 -8.34 33.48 9.46
CA ILE A 466 -9.06 32.33 10.02
C ILE A 466 -8.53 31.99 11.41
N ALA A 467 -7.22 32.00 11.63
CA ALA A 467 -6.66 31.71 12.94
C ALA A 467 -7.12 32.71 14.01
N ILE A 468 -7.22 34.00 13.66
CA ILE A 468 -7.75 35.01 14.57
C ILE A 468 -9.25 34.83 14.79
N GLN A 469 -10.03 34.51 13.77
CA GLN A 469 -11.46 34.19 13.91
C GLN A 469 -11.70 32.96 14.80
N LYS A 470 -10.87 31.92 14.67
CA LYS A 470 -10.88 30.74 15.54
C LYS A 470 -10.54 31.11 16.98
N ALA A 471 -9.47 31.88 17.19
CA ALA A 471 -9.07 32.34 18.52
C ALA A 471 -10.17 33.19 19.19
N LEU A 472 -10.82 34.08 18.43
CA LEU A 472 -11.97 34.87 18.92
C LEU A 472 -13.12 33.96 19.33
N THR A 473 -13.44 32.96 18.51
CA THR A 473 -14.53 32.01 18.78
C THR A 473 -14.25 31.16 20.01
N GLU A 474 -13.04 30.61 20.14
CA GLU A 474 -12.60 29.79 21.27
C GLU A 474 -12.67 30.56 22.59
N LYS A 475 -12.31 31.85 22.56
CA LYS A 475 -12.37 32.74 23.72
C LYS A 475 -13.76 33.33 23.96
N GLY A 476 -14.72 33.13 23.06
CA GLY A 476 -16.07 33.68 23.14
C GLY A 476 -16.15 35.19 22.91
N TYR A 477 -15.21 35.76 22.16
CA TYR A 477 -15.15 37.18 21.81
C TYR A 477 -15.87 37.47 20.49
N ALA A 478 -16.59 38.59 20.40
CA ALA A 478 -17.29 38.99 19.17
C ALA A 478 -16.35 39.70 18.17
N GLY A 479 -15.18 40.15 18.62
CA GLY A 479 -14.16 40.83 17.82
C GLY A 479 -12.93 41.22 18.64
N MET A 480 -11.92 41.77 17.98
CA MET A 480 -10.71 42.32 18.59
C MET A 480 -11.02 43.47 19.55
N ALA A 481 -12.12 44.20 19.35
CA ALA A 481 -12.58 45.21 20.31
C ALA A 481 -12.79 44.61 21.71
N ASP A 482 -13.32 43.39 21.81
CA ASP A 482 -13.52 42.71 23.10
C ASP A 482 -12.19 42.28 23.71
N VAL A 483 -11.25 41.79 22.88
CA VAL A 483 -9.88 41.41 23.30
C VAL A 483 -9.18 42.60 23.96
N VAL A 484 -9.23 43.77 23.31
CA VAL A 484 -8.62 45.00 23.84
C VAL A 484 -9.35 45.50 25.07
N LYS A 485 -10.69 45.48 25.08
CA LYS A 485 -11.51 45.91 26.23
C LYS A 485 -11.28 45.06 27.48
N LEU A 486 -11.11 43.75 27.29
CA LEU A 486 -10.85 42.79 28.37
C LEU A 486 -9.36 42.70 28.73
N GLY A 487 -8.48 43.22 27.88
CA GLY A 487 -7.03 43.23 28.10
C GLY A 487 -6.40 41.84 28.04
N ASP A 488 -6.98 40.91 27.26
CA ASP A 488 -6.53 39.53 27.16
C ASP A 488 -5.23 39.42 26.34
N ARG A 489 -4.09 39.40 27.05
CA ARG A 489 -2.76 39.28 26.42
C ARG A 489 -2.44 37.85 25.99
N ASP A 490 -3.14 36.85 26.53
CA ASP A 490 -2.95 35.45 26.16
C ASP A 490 -3.65 35.12 24.83
N PHE A 491 -4.43 36.06 24.30
CA PHE A 491 -5.04 35.96 22.98
C PHE A 491 -4.01 35.75 21.86
N ALA A 492 -2.83 36.37 21.97
CA ALA A 492 -1.76 36.16 20.99
C ALA A 492 -1.27 34.71 20.95
N ASP A 493 -1.14 34.07 22.12
CA ASP A 493 -0.75 32.67 22.21
C ASP A 493 -1.83 31.77 21.61
N GLU A 494 -3.10 32.13 21.80
CA GLU A 494 -4.22 31.42 21.17
C GLU A 494 -4.17 31.54 19.64
N VAL A 495 -3.97 32.73 19.08
CA VAL A 495 -3.79 32.94 17.64
C VAL A 495 -2.62 32.10 17.11
N GLN A 496 -1.49 32.06 17.82
CA GLN A 496 -0.35 31.22 17.43
C GLN A 496 -0.69 29.72 17.49
N ASN A 497 -1.45 29.28 18.50
CA ASN A 497 -1.90 27.90 18.60
C ASN A 497 -2.83 27.53 17.44
N GLN A 498 -3.74 28.42 17.06
CA GLN A 498 -4.63 28.23 15.91
C GLN A 498 -3.84 28.17 14.59
N ILE A 499 -2.83 29.02 14.40
CA ILE A 499 -1.94 28.95 13.22
C ILE A 499 -1.20 27.62 13.16
N LYS A 500 -0.62 27.19 14.29
CA LYS A 500 0.07 25.89 14.38
C LYS A 500 -0.90 24.73 14.09
N GLY A 501 -2.11 24.79 14.63
CA GLY A 501 -3.17 23.82 14.39
C GLY A 501 -3.56 23.76 12.91
N MET A 502 -3.83 24.90 12.29
CA MET A 502 -4.20 24.99 10.88
C MET A 502 -3.10 24.53 9.93
N ILE A 503 -1.83 24.91 10.18
CA ILE A 503 -0.71 24.46 9.35
C ILE A 503 -0.53 22.95 9.51
N ARG A 504 -0.68 22.41 10.72
CA ARG A 504 -0.75 20.95 10.90
C ARG A 504 -1.93 20.38 10.12
N ASP A 505 -3.15 20.86 10.27
CA ASP A 505 -4.30 20.31 9.55
C ASP A 505 -4.16 20.37 8.01
N GLN A 506 -3.45 21.36 7.46
CA GLN A 506 -3.21 21.54 6.02
C GLN A 506 -2.08 20.67 5.45
N LYS A 507 -1.16 20.20 6.29
CA LYS A 507 0.13 19.62 5.86
C LYS A 507 0.45 18.30 6.54
N ASP A 508 -0.12 18.05 7.70
CA ASP A 508 -0.16 16.74 8.34
C ASP A 508 -1.10 15.91 7.49
N ILE A 509 -0.55 14.89 6.85
CA ILE A 509 -1.23 14.06 5.88
C ILE A 509 -1.62 12.73 6.54
N PHE A 510 -0.94 12.30 7.61
CA PHE A 510 -1.20 11.06 8.34
C PHE A 510 -1.10 11.21 9.85
N ASP A 511 -2.16 10.80 10.54
CA ASP A 511 -1.96 10.36 11.91
C ASP A 511 -1.11 9.08 11.89
N GLN A 512 -0.09 8.95 12.76
CA GLN A 512 0.90 7.84 12.74
C GLN A 512 0.29 6.42 12.84
N THR A 513 -1.02 6.34 13.03
CA THR A 513 -1.78 5.11 13.21
C THR A 513 -2.54 4.66 11.96
N GLU A 514 -2.63 5.51 10.92
CA GLU A 514 -3.41 5.22 9.71
C GLU A 514 -2.53 4.71 8.57
N THR A 515 -2.78 3.47 8.14
CA THR A 515 -1.98 2.79 7.12
C THR A 515 -2.66 2.72 5.75
N THR A 516 -3.93 3.13 5.64
CA THR A 516 -4.72 3.07 4.40
C THR A 516 -5.51 4.35 4.14
N LEU A 517 -5.72 4.69 2.86
CA LEU A 517 -6.52 5.85 2.46
C LEU A 517 -7.98 5.74 2.91
N GLU A 518 -8.51 4.52 3.03
CA GLU A 518 -9.87 4.27 3.55
C GLU A 518 -9.99 4.64 5.03
N ALA A 519 -8.97 4.35 5.86
CA ALA A 519 -8.95 4.76 7.26
C ALA A 519 -8.93 6.29 7.38
N VAL A 520 -8.10 6.97 6.55
CA VAL A 520 -8.03 8.44 6.49
C VAL A 520 -9.37 9.04 6.07
N GLN A 521 -10.00 8.49 5.03
CA GLN A 521 -11.33 8.91 4.59
C GLN A 521 -12.35 8.79 5.74
N GLY A 522 -12.33 7.67 6.48
CA GLY A 522 -13.21 7.44 7.62
C GLY A 522 -13.04 8.49 8.72
N ASN A 523 -11.81 8.83 9.06
CA ASN A 523 -11.51 9.83 10.09
C ASN A 523 -11.88 11.25 9.64
N VAL A 524 -11.54 11.62 8.41
CA VAL A 524 -11.99 12.90 7.80
C VAL A 524 -13.52 13.02 7.82
N THR A 525 -14.25 11.93 7.55
CA THR A 525 -15.72 11.92 7.57
C THR A 525 -16.27 12.14 8.99
N ASN A 526 -15.64 11.52 10.00
CA ASN A 526 -16.04 11.67 11.40
C ASN A 526 -15.78 13.10 11.90
N GLU A 527 -14.61 13.66 11.62
CA GLU A 527 -14.25 15.04 11.99
C GLU A 527 -15.17 16.05 11.28
N ALA A 528 -15.45 15.87 9.99
CA ALA A 528 -16.40 16.72 9.26
C ALA A 528 -17.80 16.69 9.87
N SER A 529 -18.24 15.51 10.34
CA SER A 529 -19.53 15.37 11.01
C SER A 529 -19.55 16.09 12.37
N GLU A 530 -18.44 16.06 13.10
CA GLU A 530 -18.28 16.80 14.36
C GLU A 530 -18.31 18.32 14.13
N ILE A 531 -17.55 18.83 13.15
CA ILE A 531 -17.57 20.25 12.75
C ILE A 531 -19.00 20.71 12.43
N LEU A 532 -19.72 19.94 11.62
CA LEU A 532 -21.09 20.28 11.23
C LEU A 532 -22.08 20.23 12.41
N SER A 533 -21.81 19.41 13.44
CA SER A 533 -22.66 19.30 14.62
C SER A 533 -22.57 20.52 15.55
N GLN A 534 -21.47 21.28 15.49
CA GLN A 534 -21.27 22.50 16.27
C GLN A 534 -22.11 23.67 15.73
N ILE A 535 -22.60 23.58 14.50
CA ILE A 535 -23.44 24.61 13.86
C ILE A 535 -24.90 24.39 14.23
N ASN A 536 -25.44 25.26 15.09
CA ASN A 536 -26.86 25.23 15.40
C ASN A 536 -27.66 25.99 14.34
N ARG A 537 -28.07 25.27 13.29
CA ARG A 537 -28.92 25.83 12.21
C ARG A 537 -30.20 26.50 12.72
N ASN A 538 -30.73 26.08 13.87
CA ASN A 538 -31.91 26.73 14.45
C ASN A 538 -31.59 28.12 15.02
N ASP A 539 -30.41 28.31 15.58
CA ASP A 539 -30.01 29.61 16.13
C ASP A 539 -29.69 30.59 14.99
N ILE A 540 -29.07 30.11 13.91
CA ILE A 540 -28.87 30.90 12.69
C ILE A 540 -30.22 31.33 12.09
N SER A 541 -31.18 30.41 11.94
CA SER A 541 -32.52 30.75 11.43
C SER A 541 -33.19 31.81 12.30
N LYS A 542 -33.13 31.66 13.64
CA LYS A 542 -33.68 32.67 14.56
C LYS A 542 -32.98 34.02 14.41
N ILE A 543 -31.66 34.04 14.20
CA ILE A 543 -30.93 35.30 14.02
C ILE A 543 -31.39 36.02 12.76
N LEU A 544 -31.55 35.29 11.65
CA LEU A 544 -32.06 35.86 10.40
C LEU A 544 -33.51 36.34 10.55
N ASP A 545 -34.38 35.51 11.14
CA ASP A 545 -35.80 35.84 11.37
C ASP A 545 -35.96 37.05 12.31
N ASN A 546 -35.22 37.09 13.41
CA ASN A 546 -35.23 38.21 14.36
C ASN A 546 -34.62 39.47 13.72
N GLY A 547 -33.61 39.31 12.86
CA GLY A 547 -32.98 40.40 12.12
C GLY A 547 -33.99 41.05 11.18
N GLU A 548 -34.69 40.25 10.38
CA GLU A 548 -35.76 40.73 9.50
C GLU A 548 -36.88 41.41 10.30
N GLN A 549 -37.29 40.83 11.44
CA GLN A 549 -38.28 41.45 12.32
C GLN A 549 -37.81 42.81 12.84
N LEU A 550 -36.59 42.90 13.40
CA LEU A 550 -36.04 44.17 13.89
C LEU A 550 -35.86 45.19 12.77
N LEU A 551 -35.48 44.77 11.56
CA LEU A 551 -35.41 45.61 10.37
C LEU A 551 -36.77 46.08 9.85
N SER A 552 -37.87 45.42 10.24
CA SER A 552 -39.24 45.79 9.88
C SER A 552 -39.99 46.64 10.92
N GLN A 553 -39.59 46.58 12.19
CA GLN A 553 -40.25 47.31 13.29
C GLN A 553 -39.91 48.82 13.28
N THR A 554 -40.66 49.64 14.02
CA THR A 554 -40.34 51.07 14.26
C THR A 554 -39.12 51.22 15.17
N ILE A 555 -38.27 52.24 15.04
CA ILE A 555 -37.09 52.42 15.92
C ILE A 555 -37.55 52.87 17.32
N SER A 556 -37.17 52.10 18.34
CA SER A 556 -37.40 52.38 19.76
C SER A 556 -36.07 52.21 20.52
N ALA A 557 -35.96 52.79 21.73
CA ALA A 557 -34.76 52.60 22.56
C ALA A 557 -34.50 51.12 22.88
N GLN A 558 -35.56 50.32 23.05
CA GLN A 558 -35.46 48.87 23.21
C GLN A 558 -34.96 48.21 21.93
N ASN A 559 -35.44 48.65 20.76
CA ASN A 559 -35.02 48.09 19.48
C ASN A 559 -33.55 48.38 19.19
N VAL A 560 -32.98 49.50 19.66
CA VAL A 560 -31.53 49.75 19.53
C VAL A 560 -30.72 48.76 20.37
N ILE A 561 -31.16 48.48 21.60
CA ILE A 561 -30.52 47.47 22.47
C ILE A 561 -30.64 46.08 21.85
N ASP A 562 -31.84 45.71 21.37
CA ASP A 562 -32.10 44.41 20.75
C ASP A 562 -31.30 44.24 19.44
N ILE A 563 -31.13 45.31 18.64
CA ILE A 563 -30.29 45.30 17.43
C ILE A 563 -28.82 45.08 17.80
N GLN A 564 -28.33 45.70 18.87
CA GLN A 564 -26.94 45.50 19.34
C GLN A 564 -26.72 44.07 19.86
N GLU A 565 -27.66 43.55 20.66
CA GLU A 565 -27.58 42.19 21.19
C GLU A 565 -27.65 41.14 20.07
N LEU A 566 -28.60 41.29 19.14
CA LEU A 566 -28.73 40.42 17.98
C LEU A 566 -27.51 40.54 17.06
N GLY A 567 -26.97 41.75 16.87
CA GLY A 567 -25.76 41.99 16.08
C GLY A 567 -24.55 41.27 16.66
N ASN A 568 -24.42 41.19 17.98
CA ASN A 568 -23.36 40.43 18.64
C ASN A 568 -23.57 38.91 18.50
N GLN A 569 -24.79 38.42 18.68
CA GLN A 569 -25.13 37.00 18.47
C GLN A 569 -24.87 36.58 17.02
N ALA A 570 -25.29 37.42 16.05
CA ALA A 570 -25.05 37.23 14.64
C ALA A 570 -23.55 37.19 14.31
N ARG A 571 -22.73 38.03 14.93
CA ARG A 571 -21.26 37.98 14.76
C ARG A 571 -20.66 36.68 15.28
N THR A 572 -21.08 36.24 16.46
CA THR A 572 -20.61 34.96 17.03
C THR A 572 -20.95 33.79 16.12
N GLU A 573 -22.19 33.71 15.62
CA GLU A 573 -22.60 32.62 14.73
C GLU A 573 -21.98 32.73 13.34
N LEU A 574 -21.81 33.95 12.80
CA LEU A 574 -21.06 34.16 11.55
C LEU A 574 -19.63 33.64 11.66
N ASN A 575 -18.92 33.96 12.75
CA ASN A 575 -17.56 33.47 12.97
C ASN A 575 -17.52 31.94 13.01
N LYS A 576 -18.44 31.29 13.73
CA LYS A 576 -18.53 29.81 13.77
C LYS A 576 -18.75 29.21 12.38
N VAL A 577 -19.70 29.76 11.61
CA VAL A 577 -20.03 29.26 10.26
C VAL A 577 -18.84 29.40 9.31
N MET A 578 -18.16 30.56 9.31
CA MET A 578 -17.00 30.80 8.46
C MET A 578 -15.81 29.92 8.84
N VAL A 579 -15.58 29.71 10.14
CA VAL A 579 -14.55 28.79 10.64
C VAL A 579 -14.84 27.35 10.20
N SER A 580 -16.08 26.87 10.39
CA SER A 580 -16.46 25.52 9.99
C SER A 580 -16.37 25.29 8.48
N ALA A 581 -16.73 26.28 7.66
CA ALA A 581 -16.59 26.21 6.20
C ALA A 581 -15.12 26.05 5.79
N SER A 582 -14.24 26.84 6.42
CA SER A 582 -12.79 26.75 6.19
C SER A 582 -12.23 25.39 6.60
N ASP A 583 -12.65 24.84 7.73
CA ASP A 583 -12.15 23.54 8.22
C ASP A 583 -12.55 22.40 7.28
N LEU A 584 -13.78 22.41 6.78
CA LEU A 584 -14.23 21.44 5.77
C LEU A 584 -13.42 21.54 4.47
N ARG A 585 -13.06 22.75 4.01
CA ARG A 585 -12.17 22.92 2.84
C ARG A 585 -10.77 22.40 3.10
N SER A 586 -10.19 22.71 4.26
CA SER A 586 -8.86 22.22 4.62
C SER A 586 -8.82 20.70 4.66
N LYS A 587 -9.84 20.05 5.22
CA LYS A 587 -9.94 18.59 5.26
C LYS A 587 -10.16 18.00 3.86
N ALA A 588 -10.94 18.65 3.01
CA ALA A 588 -11.11 18.26 1.61
C ALA A 588 -9.80 18.37 0.82
N ASP A 589 -9.04 19.45 0.97
CA ASP A 589 -7.77 19.65 0.28
C ASP A 589 -6.70 18.66 0.76
N ARG A 590 -6.66 18.36 2.07
CA ARG A 590 -5.81 17.29 2.63
C ARG A 590 -6.14 15.93 1.99
N LEU A 591 -7.42 15.56 1.96
CA LEU A 591 -7.86 14.30 1.36
C LEU A 591 -7.61 14.24 -0.16
N GLU A 592 -7.69 15.37 -0.87
CA GLU A 592 -7.36 15.47 -2.29
C GLU A 592 -5.85 15.30 -2.55
N GLN A 593 -5.00 15.92 -1.74
CA GLN A 593 -3.54 15.75 -1.83
C GLN A 593 -3.14 14.29 -1.62
N LEU A 594 -3.77 13.63 -0.64
CA LEU A 594 -3.64 12.19 -0.40
C LEU A 594 -4.08 11.35 -1.60
N ALA A 595 -5.26 11.63 -2.13
CA ALA A 595 -5.80 10.93 -3.29
C ALA A 595 -5.02 11.19 -4.59
N ALA A 596 -4.24 12.29 -4.66
CA ALA A 596 -3.36 12.63 -5.78
C ALA A 596 -1.95 12.04 -5.65
N ASN A 597 -1.59 11.49 -4.49
CA ASN A 597 -0.26 10.94 -4.24
C ASN A 597 -0.06 9.63 -5.03
N ASP A 598 1.08 9.54 -5.74
CA ASP A 598 1.44 8.38 -6.57
C ASP A 598 1.43 7.05 -5.80
N PHE A 599 1.60 7.09 -4.48
CA PHE A 599 1.51 5.92 -3.61
C PHE A 599 0.11 5.31 -3.59
N TYR A 600 -0.96 6.12 -3.55
CA TYR A 600 -2.36 5.65 -3.49
C TYR A 600 -3.00 5.49 -4.86
N ASN A 601 -2.38 5.99 -5.93
CA ASN A 601 -2.84 5.71 -7.31
C ASN A 601 -2.98 4.20 -7.60
N ASN A 602 -2.29 3.39 -6.81
CA ASN A 602 -2.33 1.94 -6.74
C ASN A 602 -3.67 1.34 -6.22
N ASP A 603 -4.40 2.06 -5.36
CA ASP A 603 -5.77 1.70 -4.92
C ASP A 603 -6.79 2.66 -5.55
N ARG A 604 -7.09 2.41 -6.82
CA ARG A 604 -8.01 3.25 -7.61
C ARG A 604 -9.40 3.36 -6.99
N ASN A 605 -9.85 2.35 -6.24
CA ASN A 605 -11.16 2.38 -5.60
C ASN A 605 -11.14 3.30 -4.38
N ALA A 606 -10.12 3.20 -3.53
CA ALA A 606 -9.94 4.11 -2.40
C ALA A 606 -9.73 5.55 -2.88
N VAL A 607 -8.93 5.78 -3.92
CA VAL A 607 -8.75 7.13 -4.51
C VAL A 607 -10.06 7.70 -5.03
N LYS A 608 -10.87 6.89 -5.71
CA LYS A 608 -12.18 7.32 -6.21
C LYS A 608 -13.15 7.64 -5.07
N ALA A 609 -13.14 6.84 -4.00
CA ALA A 609 -13.97 7.08 -2.82
C ALA A 609 -13.53 8.36 -2.08
N ALA A 610 -12.22 8.54 -1.90
CA ALA A 610 -11.65 9.75 -1.30
C ALA A 610 -12.02 11.01 -2.09
N ARG A 611 -11.85 11.03 -3.42
CA ARG A 611 -12.25 12.17 -4.28
C ARG A 611 -13.74 12.48 -4.22
N ALA A 612 -14.60 11.45 -4.15
CA ALA A 612 -16.03 11.66 -3.99
C ALA A 612 -16.37 12.31 -2.64
N GLU A 613 -15.64 11.97 -1.57
CA GLU A 613 -15.79 12.63 -0.27
C GLU A 613 -15.23 14.06 -0.28
N VAL A 614 -14.11 14.33 -0.98
CA VAL A 614 -13.60 15.69 -1.22
C VAL A 614 -14.67 16.60 -1.83
N ASP A 615 -15.32 16.14 -2.91
CA ASP A 615 -16.39 16.90 -3.56
C ASP A 615 -17.55 17.20 -2.61
N LYS A 616 -17.90 16.23 -1.75
CA LYS A 616 -18.96 16.38 -0.74
C LYS A 616 -18.59 17.40 0.33
N LEU A 617 -17.36 17.35 0.86
CA LEU A 617 -16.87 18.30 1.86
C LEU A 617 -16.79 19.72 1.31
N ARG A 618 -16.27 19.90 0.08
CA ARG A 618 -16.24 21.21 -0.59
C ARG A 618 -17.62 21.79 -0.75
N LYS A 619 -18.59 20.97 -1.20
CA LYS A 619 -19.98 21.40 -1.30
C LYS A 619 -20.57 21.82 0.06
N GLN A 620 -20.29 21.07 1.12
CA GLN A 620 -20.75 21.42 2.46
C GLN A 620 -20.15 22.74 2.95
N ALA A 621 -18.88 23.02 2.62
CA ALA A 621 -18.25 24.30 2.91
C ALA A 621 -18.92 25.46 2.14
N ASP A 622 -19.18 25.29 0.84
CA ASP A 622 -19.85 26.30 0.01
C ASP A 622 -21.28 26.60 0.52
N ASP A 623 -22.01 25.57 0.96
CA ASP A 623 -23.33 25.72 1.59
C ASP A 623 -23.25 26.55 2.89
N LEU A 624 -22.18 26.39 3.68
CA LEU A 624 -21.95 27.18 4.90
C LEU A 624 -21.57 28.62 4.60
N GLU A 625 -20.72 28.88 3.60
CA GLU A 625 -20.39 30.25 3.19
C GLU A 625 -21.63 31.02 2.75
N THR A 626 -22.53 30.37 1.99
CA THR A 626 -23.81 30.96 1.60
C THR A 626 -24.66 31.36 2.82
N VAL A 627 -24.65 30.53 3.87
CA VAL A 627 -25.32 30.85 5.14
C VAL A 627 -24.63 32.02 5.85
N GLY A 628 -23.30 32.05 5.86
CA GLY A 628 -22.49 33.13 6.40
C GLY A 628 -22.76 34.47 5.71
N GLU A 629 -22.85 34.50 4.37
CA GLU A 629 -23.23 35.69 3.61
C GLU A 629 -24.60 36.22 4.02
N GLY A 630 -25.57 35.34 4.27
CA GLY A 630 -26.89 35.71 4.78
C GLY A 630 -26.81 36.45 6.13
N ILE A 631 -26.04 35.91 7.08
CA ILE A 631 -25.85 36.52 8.41
C ILE A 631 -25.09 37.86 8.28
N ALA A 632 -24.04 37.91 7.45
CA ALA A 632 -23.25 39.11 7.22
C ALA A 632 -24.09 40.26 6.64
N ASN A 633 -24.97 39.96 5.67
CA ASN A 633 -25.91 40.92 5.10
C ASN A 633 -26.89 41.43 6.16
N THR A 634 -27.44 40.55 7.00
CA THR A 634 -28.30 40.96 8.12
C THR A 634 -27.57 41.90 9.09
N ILE A 635 -26.31 41.62 9.44
CA ILE A 635 -25.49 42.51 10.30
C ILE A 635 -25.28 43.88 9.63
N LEU A 636 -25.00 43.90 8.33
CA LEU A 636 -24.79 45.14 7.58
C LEU A 636 -26.07 45.99 7.54
N ASP A 637 -27.21 45.36 7.29
CA ASP A 637 -28.51 46.03 7.26
C ASP A 637 -28.86 46.60 8.65
N LEU A 638 -28.62 45.84 9.72
CA LEU A 638 -28.80 46.28 11.10
C LEU A 638 -27.88 47.47 11.45
N LYS A 639 -26.62 47.46 10.98
CA LYS A 639 -25.66 48.57 11.17
C LYS A 639 -26.09 49.82 10.41
N THR A 640 -26.52 49.68 9.16
CA THR A 640 -27.06 50.78 8.33
C THR A 640 -28.24 51.42 9.02
N ARG A 641 -29.14 50.59 9.56
CA ARG A 641 -30.31 51.07 10.29
C ARG A 641 -29.95 51.82 11.57
N MET A 642 -28.88 51.43 12.27
CA MET A 642 -28.35 52.17 13.42
C MET A 642 -27.70 53.51 13.01
N SER A 643 -26.99 53.58 11.89
CA SER A 643 -26.32 54.83 11.47
C SER A 643 -27.32 55.90 11.04
N ILE A 644 -28.43 55.50 10.42
CA ILE A 644 -29.56 56.38 10.07
C ILE A 644 -30.21 56.97 11.33
N ALA A 645 -30.13 56.28 12.49
CA ALA A 645 -30.65 56.78 13.76
C ALA A 645 -29.69 57.75 14.48
N SER A 646 -28.39 57.71 14.18
CA SER A 646 -27.36 58.53 14.86
C SER A 646 -26.92 59.76 14.07
N GLU A 647 -26.91 59.69 12.73
CA GLU A 647 -26.54 60.80 11.86
C GLU A 647 -27.80 61.60 11.53
N GLY A 648 -27.99 62.77 12.16
CA GLY A 648 -29.11 63.68 11.90
C GLY A 648 -29.14 64.32 10.51
N ASN A 649 -28.69 63.63 9.45
CA ASN A 649 -28.83 64.03 8.07
C ASN A 649 -30.10 63.39 7.46
N PRO A 650 -30.98 64.16 6.81
CA PRO A 650 -32.18 63.62 6.20
C PRO A 650 -31.83 62.71 5.00
N PRO A 651 -32.44 61.52 4.89
CA PRO A 651 -32.36 60.69 3.70
C PRO A 651 -33.12 61.33 2.53
N ASN A 652 -32.73 60.97 1.31
CA ASN A 652 -33.31 61.44 0.05
C ASN A 652 -34.87 61.38 0.06
N PRO A 653 -35.58 62.51 -0.19
CA PRO A 653 -37.04 62.64 0.00
C PRO A 653 -37.91 61.82 -0.95
N GLU A 654 -37.36 61.18 -1.99
CA GLU A 654 -38.15 60.37 -2.91
C GLU A 654 -38.35 58.90 -2.44
N ALA A 655 -37.74 58.49 -1.32
CA ALA A 655 -37.67 57.08 -0.92
C ALA A 655 -38.35 56.70 0.43
N LEU A 656 -38.98 57.61 1.17
CA LEU A 656 -39.60 57.30 2.47
C LEU A 656 -41.05 57.76 2.63
N ASP A 657 -41.85 56.85 3.20
CA ASP A 657 -43.26 56.98 3.57
C ASP A 657 -43.40 57.96 4.75
N LEU A 658 -44.18 59.05 4.59
CA LEU A 658 -44.42 60.11 5.60
C LEU A 658 -44.69 59.59 7.03
N PRO A 659 -45.41 58.46 7.25
CA PRO A 659 -45.60 57.87 8.57
C PRO A 659 -44.29 57.48 9.29
N LYS A 660 -43.24 57.08 8.55
CA LYS A 660 -41.93 56.72 9.14
C LYS A 660 -41.18 57.94 9.68
N ILE A 661 -41.31 59.09 9.00
CA ILE A 661 -40.71 60.35 9.43
C ILE A 661 -41.39 60.81 10.72
N VAL A 662 -42.73 60.82 10.73
CA VAL A 662 -43.54 61.18 11.90
C VAL A 662 -43.18 60.33 13.12
N SER A 663 -43.09 59.01 12.95
CA SER A 663 -42.85 58.09 14.07
C SER A 663 -41.41 58.21 14.62
N ASN A 664 -40.40 58.42 13.76
CA ASN A 664 -39.03 58.67 14.22
C ASN A 664 -38.93 59.97 15.04
N TYR A 665 -39.57 61.05 14.59
CA TYR A 665 -39.60 62.30 15.34
C TYR A 665 -40.34 62.16 16.68
N ALA A 666 -41.44 61.42 16.72
CA ALA A 666 -42.14 61.12 17.96
C ALA A 666 -41.25 60.32 18.94
N ALA A 667 -40.52 59.31 18.46
CA ALA A 667 -39.63 58.51 19.30
C ALA A 667 -38.48 59.34 19.91
N GLU A 668 -37.84 60.20 19.12
CA GLU A 668 -36.81 61.13 19.61
C GLU A 668 -37.36 62.10 20.65
N LEU A 669 -38.54 62.70 20.37
CA LEU A 669 -39.15 63.64 21.29
C LEU A 669 -39.53 62.96 22.61
N LYS A 670 -40.00 61.71 22.56
CA LYS A 670 -40.28 60.90 23.75
C LYS A 670 -39.02 60.62 24.56
N SER A 671 -37.91 60.28 23.91
CA SER A 671 -36.62 60.09 24.58
C SER A 671 -36.13 61.39 25.23
N ALA A 672 -36.30 62.54 24.57
CA ALA A 672 -36.01 63.84 25.15
C ALA A 672 -36.91 64.14 26.36
N MET A 673 -38.21 63.84 26.27
CA MET A 673 -39.15 63.98 27.39
C MET A 673 -38.76 63.10 28.59
N ASP A 674 -38.37 61.85 28.36
CA ASP A 674 -37.91 60.94 29.41
C ASP A 674 -36.62 61.44 30.07
N ASN A 675 -35.68 61.98 29.28
CA ASN A 675 -34.46 62.62 29.80
C ASN A 675 -34.77 63.87 30.63
N PHE A 676 -35.71 64.72 30.20
CA PHE A 676 -36.14 65.87 30.99
C PHE A 676 -36.83 65.43 32.29
N ALA A 677 -37.66 64.39 32.24
CA ALA A 677 -38.31 63.80 33.41
C ALA A 677 -37.28 63.24 34.41
N GLN A 678 -36.24 62.54 33.93
CA GLN A 678 -35.13 62.07 34.78
C GLN A 678 -34.35 63.22 35.43
N GLN A 679 -34.30 64.40 34.78
CA GLN A 679 -33.68 65.61 35.31
C GLN A 679 -34.63 66.44 36.20
N GLY A 680 -35.88 65.99 36.41
CA GLY A 680 -36.88 66.69 37.22
C GLY A 680 -37.45 67.95 36.57
N VAL A 681 -37.32 68.09 35.25
CA VAL A 681 -37.83 69.23 34.47
C VAL A 681 -38.97 68.73 33.58
N GLU A 682 -40.22 69.09 33.89
CA GLU A 682 -41.32 68.80 32.97
C GLU A 682 -41.45 69.92 31.94
N LYS A 683 -41.46 69.55 30.65
CA LYS A 683 -41.69 70.46 29.54
C LYS A 683 -43.16 70.46 29.14
N THR A 684 -43.72 71.66 28.94
CA THR A 684 -45.11 71.81 28.49
C THR A 684 -45.25 71.36 27.03
N PRO A 685 -46.44 70.91 26.59
CA PRO A 685 -46.68 70.55 25.19
C PRO A 685 -46.29 71.65 24.19
N ALA A 686 -46.43 72.93 24.58
CA ALA A 686 -46.03 74.07 23.77
C ALA A 686 -44.50 74.25 23.67
N GLU A 687 -43.74 73.96 24.74
CA GLU A 687 -42.28 73.93 24.67
C GLU A 687 -41.77 72.76 23.83
N LEU A 688 -42.42 71.60 23.93
CA LEU A 688 -42.11 70.43 23.10
C LEU A 688 -42.41 70.70 21.62
N ALA A 689 -43.52 71.37 21.31
CA ALA A 689 -43.85 71.81 19.96
C ALA A 689 -42.78 72.76 19.37
N ASN A 690 -42.23 73.67 20.18
CA ASN A 690 -41.14 74.54 19.77
C ASN A 690 -39.83 73.77 19.53
N MET A 691 -39.57 72.71 20.31
CA MET A 691 -38.41 71.83 20.07
C MET A 691 -38.55 71.06 18.76
N VAL A 692 -39.73 70.50 18.47
CA VAL A 692 -40.02 69.86 17.18
C VAL A 692 -39.82 70.84 16.02
N PHE A 693 -40.32 72.08 16.16
CA PHE A 693 -40.17 73.12 15.16
C PHE A 693 -38.70 73.50 14.91
N ALA A 694 -37.95 73.82 15.97
CA ALA A 694 -36.54 74.22 15.86
C ALA A 694 -35.68 73.10 15.24
N ARG A 695 -36.07 71.84 15.48
CA ARG A 695 -35.39 70.69 14.90
C ARG A 695 -35.73 70.53 13.42
N LEU A 696 -37.01 70.56 13.04
CA LEU A 696 -37.45 70.51 11.64
C LEU A 696 -36.84 71.64 10.80
N GLU A 697 -36.61 72.83 11.39
CA GLU A 697 -35.89 73.93 10.73
C GLU A 697 -34.43 73.64 10.42
N GLN A 698 -33.78 72.80 11.24
CA GLN A 698 -32.40 72.37 11.04
C GLN A 698 -32.31 71.20 10.08
N THR A 699 -33.24 70.24 10.17
CA THR A 699 -33.10 68.93 9.55
C THR A 699 -33.88 68.77 8.25
N ASP A 700 -35.02 69.45 8.04
CA ASP A 700 -35.82 69.26 6.83
C ASP A 700 -36.56 70.53 6.39
N LYS A 701 -35.79 71.50 5.88
CA LYS A 701 -36.30 72.82 5.43
C LYS A 701 -37.36 72.74 4.33
N ALA A 702 -37.52 71.60 3.66
CA ALA A 702 -38.53 71.42 2.61
C ALA A 702 -39.96 71.24 3.17
N LEU A 703 -40.08 70.78 4.42
CA LEU A 703 -41.35 70.65 5.14
C LEU A 703 -41.79 71.96 5.84
N LEU A 704 -40.92 72.97 5.84
CA LEU A 704 -41.25 74.32 6.30
C LEU A 704 -41.94 75.12 5.18
N PRO A 705 -42.86 76.05 5.51
CA PRO A 705 -43.43 76.96 4.54
C PRO A 705 -42.30 77.71 3.81
N LYS A 706 -42.22 77.59 2.49
CA LYS A 706 -41.22 78.32 1.70
C LYS A 706 -41.55 79.80 1.82
N THR A 707 -40.61 80.61 2.28
CA THR A 707 -40.70 82.07 2.21
C THR A 707 -40.56 82.53 0.75
N GLN A 708 -41.57 82.31 -0.09
CA GLN A 708 -41.74 83.09 -1.30
C GLN A 708 -42.48 84.39 -0.97
N TYR A 709 -41.79 85.30 -0.30
CA TYR A 709 -42.06 86.73 -0.45
C TYR A 709 -40.82 87.41 -1.03
N GLN A 710 -40.41 86.92 -2.20
CA GLN A 710 -39.39 87.54 -3.02
C GLN A 710 -39.97 87.70 -4.43
N GLY A 711 -40.75 88.77 -4.61
CA GLY A 711 -41.17 89.23 -5.94
C GLY A 711 -42.54 89.90 -6.01
N SER A 712 -42.61 91.21 -5.75
CA SER A 712 -43.45 92.10 -6.58
C SER A 712 -43.13 93.60 -6.48
N ILE A 713 -42.00 94.04 -5.91
CA ILE A 713 -41.63 95.47 -5.97
C ILE A 713 -40.81 95.82 -7.23
N ASP A 714 -40.15 94.86 -7.90
CA ASP A 714 -39.30 95.16 -9.07
C ASP A 714 -39.88 94.83 -10.46
N SER A 715 -41.16 94.46 -10.58
CA SER A 715 -41.79 94.21 -11.90
C SER A 715 -43.04 95.02 -12.24
N ARG A 716 -43.36 96.07 -11.46
CA ARG A 716 -44.32 97.13 -11.86
C ARG A 716 -43.76 98.54 -11.71
N ARG A 717 -42.53 98.76 -12.19
CA ARG A 717 -42.12 100.08 -12.68
C ARG A 717 -42.57 100.23 -14.12
N THR A 718 -43.80 100.72 -14.32
CA THR A 718 -44.25 101.60 -15.43
C THR A 718 -45.78 101.71 -15.40
N SER A 719 -46.30 102.89 -15.00
CA SER A 719 -47.34 103.65 -15.72
C SER A 719 -48.31 104.51 -14.88
N THR A 720 -48.22 104.56 -13.54
CA THR A 720 -48.89 105.62 -12.74
C THR A 720 -48.11 105.90 -11.45
N GLY A 721 -47.44 107.04 -11.37
CA GLY A 721 -46.56 107.39 -10.25
C GLY A 721 -47.28 107.77 -8.96
N GLU A 722 -47.75 106.79 -8.19
CA GLU A 722 -48.22 106.96 -6.81
C GLU A 722 -47.57 105.93 -5.87
N VAL A 723 -47.17 106.37 -4.68
CA VAL A 723 -46.55 105.56 -3.61
C VAL A 723 -47.66 105.05 -2.68
N PRO A 724 -47.81 103.75 -2.40
CA PRO A 724 -48.69 103.30 -1.34
C PRO A 724 -47.97 103.37 0.02
N PHE A 725 -48.44 104.27 0.88
CA PHE A 725 -48.27 104.19 2.33
C PHE A 725 -49.27 103.15 2.88
N GLY A 726 -48.81 102.17 3.65
CA GLY A 726 -49.65 101.20 4.37
C GLY A 726 -48.93 100.60 5.60
N PRO A 727 -49.61 100.36 6.74
CA PRO A 727 -48.98 100.25 8.06
C PRO A 727 -48.68 98.80 8.45
N TYR A 728 -47.54 98.25 8.04
CA TYR A 728 -47.04 96.97 8.57
C TYR A 728 -45.55 97.03 8.90
N GLN A 729 -45.12 98.13 9.53
CA GLN A 729 -43.79 98.22 10.15
C GLN A 729 -43.95 98.11 11.66
N GLY A 730 -43.92 96.88 12.17
CA GLY A 730 -43.93 96.63 13.60
C GLY A 730 -44.03 95.16 14.03
N GLN A 731 -44.44 94.25 13.15
CA GLN A 731 -44.43 92.81 13.46
C GLN A 731 -43.10 92.18 13.07
N ASP A 732 -42.43 91.56 14.04
CA ASP A 732 -41.24 90.76 13.78
C ASP A 732 -41.66 89.49 13.04
N MET A 733 -41.64 89.58 11.71
CA MET A 733 -41.96 88.49 10.79
C MET A 733 -41.00 87.29 10.91
N ASN A 734 -40.01 87.33 11.82
CA ASN A 734 -39.18 86.18 12.19
C ASN A 734 -39.78 85.32 13.30
N ASN A 735 -40.89 85.73 13.93
CA ASN A 735 -41.55 84.92 14.95
C ASN A 735 -42.49 83.87 14.34
N PHE A 736 -42.21 82.60 14.63
CA PHE A 736 -42.96 81.42 14.19
C PHE A 736 -44.47 81.53 14.43
N VAL A 737 -44.86 82.07 15.59
CA VAL A 737 -46.27 82.04 16.00
C VAL A 737 -47.13 83.07 15.25
N ASP A 738 -46.52 84.13 14.71
CA ASP A 738 -47.23 85.12 13.89
C ASP A 738 -47.37 84.70 12.41
N ARG A 739 -46.47 83.82 11.93
CA ARG A 739 -46.62 83.16 10.61
C ARG A 739 -47.76 82.14 10.60
N LEU A 740 -48.03 81.53 11.75
CA LEU A 740 -49.05 80.51 11.93
C LEU A 740 -50.49 81.07 11.95
N VAL A 741 -50.65 82.35 12.36
CA VAL A 741 -51.95 83.02 12.50
C VAL A 741 -52.36 83.83 11.26
N SER A 742 -51.44 84.10 10.32
CA SER A 742 -51.69 84.92 9.12
C SER A 742 -52.23 84.16 7.89
N GLY A 743 -52.50 82.86 8.01
CA GLY A 743 -53.44 82.11 7.14
C GLY A 743 -53.08 82.03 5.65
N GLY A 744 -52.23 81.06 5.28
CA GLY A 744 -52.02 80.63 3.90
C GLY A 744 -52.17 79.11 3.76
N THR A 745 -52.65 78.63 2.62
CA THR A 745 -52.90 77.21 2.32
C THR A 745 -51.69 76.29 2.49
N GLU A 746 -50.46 76.82 2.44
CA GLU A 746 -49.19 76.09 2.66
C GLU A 746 -48.90 75.76 4.14
N VAL A 747 -49.60 76.37 5.11
CA VAL A 747 -49.43 76.09 6.55
C VAL A 747 -50.09 74.74 6.95
N THR A 748 -50.88 74.15 6.05
CA THR A 748 -51.77 73.02 6.34
C THR A 748 -51.02 71.68 6.41
N ASP A 749 -49.95 71.53 5.64
CA ASP A 749 -49.16 70.29 5.60
C ASP A 749 -48.25 70.16 6.84
N TYR A 750 -47.66 71.25 7.30
CA TYR A 750 -46.82 71.28 8.51
C TYR A 750 -47.62 71.00 9.80
N LEU A 751 -48.80 71.63 9.93
CA LEU A 751 -49.69 71.36 11.07
C LEU A 751 -50.20 69.92 11.05
N THR A 752 -50.33 69.32 9.88
CA THR A 752 -50.68 67.90 9.74
C THR A 752 -49.54 67.01 10.23
N VAL A 753 -48.29 67.28 9.86
CA VAL A 753 -47.12 66.51 10.34
C VAL A 753 -46.92 66.67 11.86
N MET A 754 -47.01 67.89 12.39
CA MET A 754 -46.94 68.12 13.85
C MET A 754 -48.08 67.43 14.58
N LYS A 755 -49.30 67.50 14.05
CA LYS A 755 -50.43 66.80 14.63
C LYS A 755 -50.21 65.29 14.62
N MET A 756 -49.71 64.72 13.53
CA MET A 756 -49.36 63.30 13.45
C MET A 756 -48.28 62.91 14.48
N ILE A 757 -47.27 63.76 14.73
CA ILE A 757 -46.24 63.51 15.74
C ILE A 757 -46.85 63.53 17.16
N PHE A 758 -47.73 64.49 17.46
CA PHE A 758 -48.39 64.59 18.76
C PHE A 758 -49.41 63.45 18.98
N ASP A 759 -50.14 63.07 17.93
CA ASP A 759 -51.05 61.92 17.94
C ASP A 759 -50.27 60.61 18.19
N GLU A 760 -49.09 60.43 17.58
CA GLU A 760 -48.19 59.28 17.81
C GLU A 760 -47.62 59.25 19.25
N LEU A 761 -47.39 60.43 19.85
CA LEU A 761 -47.00 60.57 21.25
C LEU A 761 -48.16 60.36 22.24
N GLY A 762 -49.40 60.26 21.76
CA GLY A 762 -50.59 60.16 22.58
C GLY A 762 -50.92 61.46 23.35
N MET A 763 -50.51 62.61 22.82
CA MET A 763 -50.70 63.93 23.43
C MET A 763 -51.62 64.82 22.57
N GLU A 764 -52.40 65.69 23.20
CA GLU A 764 -53.13 66.71 22.46
C GLU A 764 -52.20 67.81 21.94
N MET A 765 -52.37 68.19 20.68
CA MET A 765 -51.62 69.27 20.06
C MET A 765 -51.96 70.61 20.75
N PRO A 766 -50.95 71.41 21.16
CA PRO A 766 -51.20 72.70 21.81
C PRO A 766 -51.91 73.66 20.85
N THR A 767 -52.80 74.49 21.39
CA THR A 767 -53.51 75.53 20.63
C THR A 767 -52.56 76.67 20.23
N ALA A 768 -52.92 77.42 19.19
CA ALA A 768 -52.14 78.59 18.75
C ALA A 768 -51.93 79.62 19.89
N THR A 769 -52.88 79.72 20.82
CA THR A 769 -52.77 80.60 22.00
C THR A 769 -51.75 80.10 23.02
N GLU A 770 -51.68 78.79 23.26
CA GLU A 770 -50.70 78.18 24.17
C GLU A 770 -49.28 78.27 23.61
N MET A 771 -49.12 78.11 22.29
CA MET A 771 -47.84 78.32 21.60
C MET A 771 -47.37 79.78 21.69
N ARG A 772 -48.27 80.78 21.63
CA ARG A 772 -47.93 82.21 21.82
C ARG A 772 -47.40 82.50 23.22
N GLN A 773 -48.02 81.91 24.25
CA GLN A 773 -47.61 82.11 25.64
C GLN A 773 -46.25 81.46 25.93
N ALA A 774 -46.00 80.24 25.42
CA ALA A 774 -44.72 79.56 25.60
C ALA A 774 -43.55 80.26 24.88
N ALA A 775 -43.82 80.94 23.76
CA ALA A 775 -42.82 81.72 23.01
C ALA A 775 -42.55 83.12 23.58
N GLY A 776 -43.20 83.52 24.68
CA GLY A 776 -42.98 84.81 25.33
C GLY A 776 -43.49 86.03 24.55
N VAL A 777 -44.44 85.83 23.62
CA VAL A 777 -45.00 86.90 22.77
C VAL A 777 -46.08 87.65 23.54
N LYS A 778 -45.83 88.94 23.83
CA LYS A 778 -46.80 89.83 24.48
C LYS A 778 -48.04 90.04 23.62
N THR A 779 -49.22 90.04 24.23
CA THR A 779 -50.47 90.25 23.47
C THR A 779 -50.57 91.70 22.96
N ALA A 780 -51.39 91.94 21.93
CA ALA A 780 -51.60 93.29 21.38
C ALA A 780 -52.07 94.31 22.45
N GLU A 781 -52.76 93.85 23.50
CA GLU A 781 -53.15 94.67 24.64
C GLU A 781 -51.96 95.10 25.52
N GLU A 782 -50.89 94.30 25.60
CA GLU A 782 -49.68 94.60 26.38
C GLU A 782 -48.71 95.53 25.63
N GLN A 783 -48.74 95.57 24.29
CA GLN A 783 -47.89 96.46 23.49
C GLN A 783 -48.42 97.89 23.40
N ILE A 784 -49.74 98.10 23.39
CA ILE A 784 -50.38 99.42 23.26
C ILE A 784 -50.16 100.31 24.51
N LEU A 785 -49.87 99.72 25.67
CA LEU A 785 -49.63 100.46 26.92
C LEU A 785 -48.18 100.96 27.12
N SER A 786 -47.28 100.83 26.12
CA SER A 786 -45.83 101.06 26.30
C SER A 786 -45.15 102.13 25.42
N VAL A 787 -45.89 102.97 24.67
CA VAL A 787 -45.28 104.02 23.81
C VAL A 787 -45.22 105.40 24.50
N PRO A 788 -44.04 106.06 24.61
CA PRO A 788 -43.89 107.40 25.22
C PRO A 788 -44.49 108.55 24.38
N GLN A 789 -45.18 109.51 25.02
CA GLN A 789 -45.92 110.63 24.41
C GLN A 789 -45.10 111.69 23.63
N ASN A 790 -43.79 111.52 23.43
CA ASN A 790 -42.91 112.59 22.93
C ASN A 790 -42.56 112.51 21.43
N ILE A 791 -43.21 111.63 20.65
CA ILE A 791 -42.92 111.44 19.21
C ILE A 791 -44.03 111.99 18.30
N ILE A 792 -45.13 112.50 18.85
CA ILE A 792 -46.28 113.02 18.07
C ILE A 792 -46.14 114.52 17.70
N GLY A 793 -45.20 115.25 18.30
CA GLY A 793 -45.02 116.70 18.06
C GLY A 793 -44.18 117.09 16.82
N GLY A 794 -43.43 116.16 16.20
CA GLY A 794 -42.45 116.49 15.16
C GLY A 794 -42.90 116.33 13.71
N ALA A 795 -44.08 115.75 13.46
CA ALA A 795 -44.57 115.41 12.13
C ALA A 795 -45.59 116.42 11.55
N VAL A 796 -46.09 117.36 12.35
CA VAL A 796 -47.09 118.37 11.93
C VAL A 796 -46.44 119.59 11.24
N ASP A 797 -45.17 119.90 11.54
CA ASP A 797 -44.48 121.06 10.96
C ASP A 797 -43.80 120.79 9.59
N ARG A 798 -43.68 119.52 9.17
CA ARG A 798 -43.08 119.17 7.86
C ARG A 798 -44.09 118.95 6.73
N PHE A 799 -45.38 118.95 7.04
CA PHE A 799 -46.45 118.76 6.04
C PHE A 799 -47.00 120.08 5.47
N ASN A 800 -46.87 121.20 6.20
CA ASN A 800 -47.34 122.53 5.76
C ASN A 800 -46.36 123.30 4.84
N TYR A 801 -45.24 122.70 4.43
CA TYR A 801 -44.23 123.33 3.55
C TYR A 801 -44.23 122.79 2.11
N ALA A 802 -45.02 121.75 1.79
CA ALA A 802 -44.91 121.03 0.53
C ALA A 802 -46.06 121.23 -0.48
N PHE A 803 -47.26 121.71 -0.09
CA PHE A 803 -48.39 121.85 -1.03
C PHE A 803 -49.33 123.02 -0.66
N PRO A 804 -49.14 124.23 -1.21
CA PRO A 804 -49.93 125.41 -0.83
C PRO A 804 -51.21 125.63 -1.64
N ASN A 805 -51.59 124.76 -2.58
CA ASN A 805 -52.81 124.94 -3.38
C ASN A 805 -53.30 123.59 -3.90
N PHE A 806 -54.30 122.98 -3.27
CA PHE A 806 -55.28 122.12 -3.92
C PHE A 806 -56.45 121.87 -2.95
N ASP A 807 -57.45 122.73 -3.04
CA ASP A 807 -58.80 122.49 -2.52
C ASP A 807 -59.49 121.48 -3.45
N LEU A 808 -60.14 120.47 -2.87
CA LEU A 808 -61.46 120.00 -3.29
C LEU A 808 -62.03 119.09 -2.18
N PHE A 809 -62.95 119.68 -1.41
CA PHE A 809 -63.90 119.00 -0.55
C PHE A 809 -64.77 118.01 -1.34
N GLU A 810 -65.12 116.87 -0.74
CA GLU A 810 -66.51 116.52 -0.40
C GLU A 810 -66.61 115.14 0.30
N ASN A 811 -66.91 115.21 1.61
CA ASN A 811 -67.79 114.41 2.48
C ASN A 811 -68.25 112.95 2.19
N PRO A 812 -68.71 112.23 3.24
CA PRO A 812 -68.52 110.80 3.47
C PRO A 812 -69.75 109.93 3.13
N LEU A 813 -69.57 108.62 3.05
CA LEU A 813 -70.65 107.64 3.17
C LEU A 813 -70.41 106.75 4.40
N VAL A 814 -70.99 107.23 5.51
CA VAL A 814 -71.48 106.43 6.64
C VAL A 814 -73.00 106.37 6.42
N ASP A 815 -73.64 105.22 6.63
CA ASP A 815 -75.10 105.15 6.56
C ASP A 815 -75.78 105.72 7.83
N GLU A 816 -77.09 105.91 7.74
CA GLU A 816 -77.92 106.62 8.74
C GLU A 816 -78.01 105.92 10.11
N ASP A 817 -77.36 104.77 10.30
CA ASP A 817 -77.26 104.03 11.57
C ASP A 817 -75.81 103.91 12.10
N GLY A 818 -74.83 104.59 11.49
CA GLY A 818 -73.47 104.67 12.01
C GLY A 818 -72.65 103.37 11.92
N ASN A 819 -73.01 102.44 11.02
CA ASN A 819 -72.35 101.14 10.94
C ASN A 819 -71.54 100.94 9.64
N LEU A 820 -70.28 100.56 9.80
CA LEU A 820 -69.45 99.96 8.75
C LEU A 820 -69.80 98.47 8.67
N ASN A 821 -70.26 97.99 7.51
CA ASN A 821 -70.50 96.56 7.29
C ASN A 821 -69.55 95.97 6.22
N PRO A 822 -69.25 94.66 6.29
CA PRO A 822 -67.91 94.14 6.17
C PRO A 822 -67.77 93.24 4.95
N ILE A 823 -66.55 93.06 4.45
CA ILE A 823 -66.26 91.90 3.61
C ILE A 823 -65.14 91.11 4.30
N ARG A 824 -65.54 89.92 4.76
CA ARG A 824 -64.71 88.82 5.29
C ARG A 824 -64.11 88.02 4.11
N PRO A 825 -63.28 87.03 4.47
CA PRO A 825 -61.84 87.10 4.74
C PRO A 825 -61.00 87.05 3.46
#